data_AF-A0A9D1SNY4-F1
#
_entry.id   AF-A0A9D1SNY4-F1
#
_cell.length_a   1.000
_cell.length_b   1.000
_cell.length_c   1.000
_cell.angle_alpha   90.00
_cell.angle_beta   90.00
_cell.angle_gamma   90.00
#
_symmetry.space_group_name_H-M   'P 1'
#
loop_
_entity.id
_entity.type
_entity.pdbx_description
1 polymer ?
#
loop_
_entity_poly.entity_id
_entity_poly.type
_entity_poly.pdbx_seq_one_letter_code
_entity_poly.pdbx_strand_id
1 'polypeptide(L)'
;MRKIQKLFIVLFTLVLCFGISTIPAFAASVSQDGLEVTLVTDKTAYEQDEQITATLVVLNTNEQPVSNVSLKHLVPDGYELADGSTDTKEIESIAANDYVSFEVVYGADTDFAEVAAGNANDDEKNNDIPGKGTSPLTGQTANIVLGIAVFAVAGVLLVVLLRLKKDKRTKALSIALSVVIAGSTTAFVVGQAYAADSSQKNISVETQVTVAGEELTLCAQVAYVPVSEIDMEKDSDSDGVSDIIEQALGTDPNKSDTDGDGLTDSEELQIGTDPTLTDTDSDGVWDGDEDADGDGLTNLEEIKLGTDPTQQDTDTDGLTDYEEQYTYSTDPTNEDTDGDGATDGWEVSHGYDPLTPNAHFDVSVSSEAENIKASVTLQVSGEQASTVQVEETDQELFIDETVPGYIGSAFDFSVNGSFEEATISFTFDESLLTDLSFVPAIYYWNEETQMFEELATTVSGNVASTKVTHFSTYILLNKTEFDQVWNTEIKPPNYEEEFSGLDVVFVIDSSGSMSSNDYNELRLEAAKQFVAKLGDKDRAAVIDFDNYASLYQAFTSDHEALNNAIDRIDDSGGTNLSSGISLAINQFTSDAYDRTDAAKYIIFLTDGDGSYSTSYTQTAANNGITIYTIGLGSGVRESTLRSIAEGTGGKYYFASTPDVLLGIYNEISLETVDYQTDSNNDGISDYFTRLLCDGTLLLGTGKDNPFKGYSYDDVQKNDDFDGDDLKNGEELVVTAYASLNRVYVQMLSDPTTADTDFDGIDDKDEISKSARLSNRFEADVKYSTDGHDYDTEASFKVDYRWFFENNQVYNQGLAILASLYSLDMYSDGWLELNSGAKGSSKSKNGVTLGKIFGLDDGENFKASDFEKYSLLDSAQNSVDSDDVSEVYIAHKLVSYNGEKREVFFLVVRGTNGKNEEWSSNFDIGANTANYEKRTGEHPDWKNKENHKGFDVTANRILNAFNSYLDNNKGTIDSDAEKSIFITGHSRGAAIANILGAYFEDDFNYDPYVYTFAAPNTTTSPNASDYQTIFNIVNTDDMVPFLPLKAWGFDKYGETLCKNISYDLNVKYYFMFGEYNGNEYLNSALNSFEKIAGNREEYYQLDSSATVQEGMLHIDEQAIVDFKATLKDGKLDKYCVSVKEDTFPIGYYIKVTYSPAYVAQLIANLAGKIYEDDITNIKTWLLVDLSGDYSSARLQFVLASGKIPSLESVGGMTCPHMPGSYYLIASQVPYDQFSHENVPTPLIKIID
;
A
#
# COMPACT_ATOMS: atom_id res chain seq x y z
N MET A 1 -48.14 -16.65 19.41
CA MET A 1 -48.26 -18.03 18.90
C MET A 1 -49.36 -18.91 19.53
N ARG A 2 -49.45 -19.14 20.86
CA ARG A 2 -50.41 -20.15 21.41
C ARG A 2 -51.92 -19.84 21.38
N LYS A 3 -52.36 -18.62 21.03
CA LYS A 3 -53.79 -18.30 20.80
C LYS A 3 -54.21 -18.37 19.32
N ILE A 4 -53.25 -18.33 18.40
CA ILE A 4 -53.47 -18.45 16.96
C ILE A 4 -53.57 -19.93 16.57
N GLN A 5 -52.77 -20.82 17.19
CA GLN A 5 -52.88 -22.28 17.03
C GLN A 5 -54.26 -22.87 17.41
N LYS A 6 -55.02 -22.27 18.34
CA LYS A 6 -56.37 -22.75 18.70
C LYS A 6 -57.48 -22.21 17.79
N LEU A 7 -57.25 -21.08 17.10
CA LEU A 7 -58.16 -20.60 16.06
C LEU A 7 -57.94 -21.39 14.76
N PHE A 8 -56.69 -21.79 14.51
CA PHE A 8 -56.25 -22.67 13.42
C PHE A 8 -56.98 -24.03 13.44
N ILE A 9 -57.06 -24.70 14.61
CA ILE A 9 -57.75 -25.99 14.74
C ILE A 9 -59.27 -25.88 14.50
N VAL A 10 -59.91 -24.77 14.87
CA VAL A 10 -61.36 -24.56 14.65
C VAL A 10 -61.68 -24.19 13.20
N LEU A 11 -60.77 -23.49 12.51
CA LEU A 11 -60.93 -23.12 11.10
C LEU A 11 -60.60 -24.30 10.16
N PHE A 12 -59.58 -25.09 10.49
CA PHE A 12 -59.22 -26.34 9.79
C PHE A 12 -60.36 -27.37 9.83
N THR A 13 -61.13 -27.41 10.92
CA THR A 13 -62.33 -28.27 11.04
C THR A 13 -63.53 -27.76 10.21
N LEU A 14 -63.60 -26.45 9.92
CA LEU A 14 -64.71 -25.83 9.18
C LEU A 14 -64.48 -25.85 7.66
N VAL A 15 -63.23 -25.79 7.20
CA VAL A 15 -62.85 -25.86 5.77
C VAL A 15 -63.04 -27.26 5.20
N LEU A 16 -62.88 -28.32 6.01
CA LEU A 16 -63.25 -29.69 5.64
C LEU A 16 -64.77 -29.92 5.45
N CYS A 17 -65.64 -28.97 5.81
CA CYS A 17 -67.10 -29.17 5.79
C CYS A 17 -67.85 -28.54 4.60
N PHE A 18 -67.24 -27.70 3.75
CA PHE A 18 -67.97 -27.05 2.64
C PHE A 18 -67.13 -26.93 1.36
N GLY A 19 -67.13 -27.99 0.54
CA GLY A 19 -66.51 -27.96 -0.79
C GLY A 19 -66.57 -29.28 -1.56
N ILE A 20 -67.79 -29.69 -1.97
CA ILE A 20 -68.11 -30.77 -2.92
C ILE A 20 -67.95 -32.22 -2.38
N SER A 21 -68.96 -33.01 -2.75
CA SER A 21 -69.32 -34.35 -2.30
C SER A 21 -68.33 -35.45 -2.65
N THR A 22 -67.55 -35.91 -1.66
CA THR A 22 -67.43 -37.29 -1.12
C THR A 22 -66.37 -37.22 -0.02
N ILE A 23 -66.69 -37.73 1.16
CA ILE A 23 -65.79 -37.71 2.33
C ILE A 23 -64.59 -38.62 2.00
N PRO A 24 -63.32 -38.16 1.97
CA PRO A 24 -62.20 -39.09 2.01
C PRO A 24 -62.27 -39.79 3.36
N ALA A 25 -62.41 -41.10 3.29
CA ALA A 25 -62.76 -41.92 4.42
C ALA A 25 -61.47 -42.60 4.92
N PHE A 26 -61.07 -42.21 6.14
CA PHE A 26 -59.84 -42.58 6.87
C PHE A 26 -58.52 -42.10 6.23
N ALA A 27 -57.85 -41.22 6.98
CA ALA A 27 -56.45 -40.87 6.79
C ALA A 27 -55.71 -41.25 8.09
N ALA A 28 -54.67 -42.05 7.97
CA ALA A 28 -53.72 -42.25 9.06
C ALA A 28 -52.52 -41.33 8.82
N SER A 29 -52.12 -40.56 9.84
CA SER A 29 -50.99 -39.62 9.74
C SER A 29 -49.97 -39.91 10.84
N VAL A 30 -48.70 -40.01 10.45
CA VAL A 30 -47.56 -40.16 11.36
C VAL A 30 -46.58 -39.03 11.08
N SER A 31 -46.09 -38.38 12.14
CA SER A 31 -45.10 -37.30 12.03
C SER A 31 -43.84 -37.69 12.79
N GLN A 32 -42.68 -37.66 12.11
CA GLN A 32 -41.38 -37.99 12.69
C GLN A 32 -40.26 -37.26 11.93
N ASP A 33 -39.28 -36.72 12.67
CA ASP A 33 -38.11 -36.01 12.13
C ASP A 33 -38.46 -34.93 11.09
N GLY A 34 -39.58 -34.24 11.31
CA GLY A 34 -40.10 -33.19 10.45
C GLY A 34 -40.68 -33.67 9.12
N LEU A 35 -40.90 -34.97 8.91
CA LEU A 35 -41.77 -35.49 7.84
C LEU A 35 -43.16 -35.83 8.39
N GLU A 36 -44.22 -35.30 7.78
CA GLU A 36 -45.61 -35.70 8.02
C GLU A 36 -46.07 -36.66 6.89
N VAL A 37 -46.23 -37.93 7.24
CA VAL A 37 -46.62 -39.01 6.32
C VAL A 37 -48.08 -39.37 6.52
N THR A 38 -48.89 -39.28 5.47
CA THR A 38 -50.32 -39.57 5.49
C THR A 38 -50.69 -40.63 4.45
N LEU A 39 -51.40 -41.67 4.85
CA LEU A 39 -51.96 -42.69 3.96
C LEU A 39 -53.48 -42.57 3.92
N VAL A 40 -54.03 -42.38 2.72
CA VAL A 40 -55.46 -42.16 2.47
C VAL A 40 -55.99 -43.18 1.46
N THR A 41 -57.24 -43.59 1.61
CA THR A 41 -57.93 -44.45 0.64
C THR A 41 -59.16 -43.78 0.05
N ASP A 42 -59.59 -44.20 -1.15
CA ASP A 42 -60.75 -43.62 -1.82
C ASP A 42 -62.09 -43.95 -1.12
N LYS A 43 -62.17 -45.09 -0.42
CA LYS A 43 -63.36 -45.55 0.34
C LYS A 43 -62.99 -46.23 1.66
N THR A 44 -63.96 -46.30 2.58
CA THR A 44 -63.85 -47.04 3.86
C THR A 44 -64.27 -48.50 3.79
N ALA A 45 -65.10 -48.86 2.82
CA ALA A 45 -65.62 -50.21 2.67
C ALA A 45 -65.69 -50.59 1.19
N TYR A 46 -65.21 -51.77 0.86
CA TYR A 46 -65.12 -52.33 -0.49
C TYR A 46 -65.87 -53.66 -0.57
N GLU A 47 -66.42 -53.96 -1.73
CA GLU A 47 -66.99 -55.28 -2.03
C GLU A 47 -65.86 -56.32 -2.29
N GLN A 48 -66.18 -57.61 -2.24
CA GLN A 48 -65.21 -58.73 -2.22
C GLN A 48 -64.19 -58.78 -3.39
N ASP A 49 -64.47 -58.10 -4.51
CA ASP A 49 -63.64 -58.04 -5.72
C ASP A 49 -63.40 -56.59 -6.22
N GLU A 50 -63.63 -55.59 -5.38
CA GLU A 50 -63.48 -54.17 -5.74
C GLU A 50 -62.04 -53.68 -5.54
N GLN A 51 -61.48 -52.96 -6.52
CA GLN A 51 -60.13 -52.41 -6.42
C GLN A 51 -60.04 -51.32 -5.35
N ILE A 52 -58.95 -51.34 -4.58
CA ILE A 52 -58.66 -50.39 -3.51
C ILE A 52 -57.62 -49.39 -4.01
N THR A 53 -57.92 -48.10 -3.97
CA THR A 53 -56.94 -47.06 -4.32
C THR A 53 -56.42 -46.42 -3.05
N ALA A 54 -55.10 -46.47 -2.84
CA ALA A 54 -54.43 -45.86 -1.69
C ALA A 54 -53.38 -44.85 -2.13
N THR A 55 -53.40 -43.67 -1.53
CA THR A 55 -52.47 -42.58 -1.80
C THR A 55 -51.64 -42.29 -0.56
N LEU A 56 -50.33 -42.44 -0.68
CA LEU A 56 -49.34 -42.01 0.31
C LEU A 56 -48.92 -40.58 0.02
N VAL A 57 -48.92 -39.72 1.03
CA VAL A 57 -48.50 -38.32 0.94
C VAL A 57 -47.44 -38.08 2.00
N VAL A 58 -46.29 -37.52 1.61
CA VAL A 58 -45.19 -37.16 2.52
C VAL A 58 -44.95 -35.68 2.41
N LEU A 59 -45.16 -34.94 3.49
CA LEU A 59 -44.89 -33.51 3.61
C LEU A 59 -43.62 -33.32 4.44
N ASN A 60 -42.64 -32.59 3.90
CA ASN A 60 -41.47 -32.19 4.65
C ASN A 60 -41.74 -30.87 5.39
N THR A 61 -41.99 -30.93 6.70
CA THR A 61 -42.17 -29.77 7.58
C THR A 61 -40.85 -29.21 8.16
N ASN A 62 -39.70 -29.73 7.73
CA ASN A 62 -38.41 -29.16 8.13
C ASN A 62 -38.14 -27.84 7.39
N GLU A 63 -37.28 -27.00 7.97
CA GLU A 63 -36.78 -25.78 7.35
C GLU A 63 -35.74 -26.07 6.24
N GLN A 64 -35.40 -27.33 6.00
CA GLN A 64 -34.38 -27.81 5.04
C GLN A 64 -34.92 -28.98 4.18
N PRO A 65 -34.44 -29.17 2.95
CA PRO A 65 -34.78 -30.33 2.11
C PRO A 65 -34.37 -31.66 2.76
N VAL A 66 -35.11 -32.73 2.48
CA VAL A 66 -34.77 -34.10 2.92
C VAL A 66 -34.50 -34.96 1.69
N SER A 67 -33.30 -35.52 1.59
CA SER A 67 -32.82 -36.27 0.41
C SER A 67 -32.90 -37.79 0.59
N ASN A 68 -32.82 -38.52 -0.53
CA ASN A 68 -32.84 -39.99 -0.61
C ASN A 68 -34.11 -40.59 0.03
N VAL A 69 -35.28 -40.13 -0.41
CA VAL A 69 -36.57 -40.55 0.11
C VAL A 69 -37.18 -41.66 -0.76
N SER A 70 -37.31 -42.86 -0.19
CA SER A 70 -37.98 -44.01 -0.84
C SER A 70 -39.39 -44.18 -0.27
N LEU A 71 -40.39 -44.15 -1.14
CA LEU A 71 -41.79 -44.38 -0.80
C LEU A 71 -42.19 -45.80 -1.19
N LYS A 72 -42.73 -46.57 -0.25
CA LYS A 72 -43.14 -47.96 -0.51
C LYS A 72 -44.52 -48.27 0.08
N HIS A 73 -45.40 -48.83 -0.74
CA HIS A 73 -46.62 -49.49 -0.29
C HIS A 73 -46.34 -50.97 -0.02
N LEU A 74 -46.83 -51.51 1.09
CA LEU A 74 -46.73 -52.95 1.38
C LEU A 74 -48.01 -53.64 0.94
N VAL A 75 -47.90 -54.53 -0.06
CA VAL A 75 -49.04 -55.26 -0.61
C VAL A 75 -49.66 -56.17 0.47
N PRO A 76 -50.95 -56.02 0.79
CA PRO A 76 -51.63 -56.85 1.79
C PRO A 76 -51.81 -58.31 1.34
N ASP A 77 -51.79 -59.25 2.29
CA ASP A 77 -52.04 -60.67 2.01
C ASP A 77 -53.39 -60.90 1.30
N GLY A 78 -53.39 -61.62 0.17
CA GLY A 78 -54.58 -61.90 -0.64
C GLY A 78 -54.94 -60.84 -1.69
N TYR A 79 -54.08 -59.83 -1.89
CA TYR A 79 -54.19 -58.80 -2.93
C TYR A 79 -52.92 -58.73 -3.80
N GLU A 80 -53.08 -58.27 -5.04
CA GLU A 80 -51.99 -58.00 -5.99
C GLU A 80 -52.05 -56.55 -6.51
N LEU A 81 -50.96 -56.05 -7.08
CA LEU A 81 -50.95 -54.73 -7.73
C LEU A 81 -51.72 -54.80 -9.05
N ALA A 82 -52.54 -53.79 -9.35
CA ALA A 82 -53.20 -53.70 -10.65
C ALA A 82 -52.18 -53.51 -11.80
N ASP A 83 -52.52 -53.99 -13.00
CA ASP A 83 -51.69 -53.84 -14.21
C ASP A 83 -51.25 -52.37 -14.43
N GLY A 84 -49.94 -52.12 -14.31
CA GLY A 84 -49.33 -50.79 -14.49
C GLY A 84 -49.06 -50.00 -13.21
N SER A 85 -49.41 -50.50 -12.02
CA SER A 85 -49.04 -49.90 -10.73
C SER A 85 -47.70 -50.43 -10.21
N THR A 86 -46.88 -49.56 -9.62
CA THR A 86 -45.68 -49.93 -8.84
C THR A 86 -45.94 -49.75 -7.36
N ASP A 87 -45.29 -50.53 -6.51
CA ASP A 87 -45.40 -50.40 -5.05
C ASP A 87 -44.31 -49.50 -4.44
N THR A 88 -43.31 -49.10 -5.23
CA THR A 88 -42.16 -48.29 -4.79
C THR A 88 -41.94 -47.09 -5.70
N LYS A 89 -41.50 -45.96 -5.13
CA LYS A 89 -41.08 -44.73 -5.83
C LYS A 89 -39.91 -44.08 -5.09
N GLU A 90 -38.80 -43.89 -5.80
CA GLU A 90 -37.62 -43.17 -5.30
C GLU A 90 -37.73 -41.68 -5.59
N ILE A 91 -37.28 -40.85 -4.65
CA ILE A 91 -37.34 -39.40 -4.70
C ILE A 91 -36.00 -38.86 -4.21
N GLU A 92 -35.30 -38.14 -5.10
CA GLU A 92 -33.97 -37.59 -4.83
C GLU A 92 -33.99 -36.62 -3.65
N SER A 93 -34.95 -35.70 -3.61
CA SER A 93 -35.20 -34.84 -2.44
C SER A 93 -36.63 -34.33 -2.35
N ILE A 94 -37.05 -33.97 -1.13
CA ILE A 94 -38.28 -33.24 -0.85
C ILE A 94 -37.89 -31.91 -0.21
N ALA A 95 -38.13 -30.80 -0.90
CA ALA A 95 -37.76 -29.46 -0.41
C ALA A 95 -38.43 -29.11 0.93
N ALA A 96 -37.85 -28.13 1.64
CA ALA A 96 -38.41 -27.61 2.88
C ALA A 96 -39.86 -27.12 2.66
N ASN A 97 -40.80 -27.58 3.50
CA ASN A 97 -42.24 -27.30 3.37
C ASN A 97 -42.91 -27.82 2.09
N ASP A 98 -42.24 -28.67 1.30
CA ASP A 98 -42.78 -29.29 0.09
C ASP A 98 -43.32 -30.71 0.36
N TYR A 99 -44.15 -31.23 -0.54
CA TYR A 99 -44.73 -32.56 -0.40
C TYR A 99 -44.67 -33.38 -1.68
N VAL A 100 -44.67 -34.69 -1.49
CA VAL A 100 -44.73 -35.67 -2.57
C VAL A 100 -45.89 -36.62 -2.33
N SER A 101 -46.52 -37.08 -3.41
CA SER A 101 -47.58 -38.07 -3.33
C SER A 101 -47.31 -39.28 -4.23
N PHE A 102 -47.79 -40.43 -3.80
CA PHE A 102 -47.62 -41.71 -4.46
C PHE A 102 -48.87 -42.58 -4.30
N GLU A 103 -49.58 -42.77 -5.41
CA GLU A 103 -50.84 -43.53 -5.50
C GLU A 103 -50.59 -44.96 -6.00
N VAL A 104 -51.21 -45.93 -5.35
CA VAL A 104 -51.15 -47.36 -5.68
C VAL A 104 -52.55 -47.97 -5.65
N VAL A 105 -52.84 -48.83 -6.63
CA VAL A 105 -54.12 -49.54 -6.76
C VAL A 105 -53.92 -51.04 -6.53
N TYR A 106 -54.69 -51.62 -5.61
CA TYR A 106 -54.70 -53.04 -5.29
C TYR A 106 -55.92 -53.74 -5.89
N GLY A 107 -55.73 -54.94 -6.44
CA GLY A 107 -56.78 -55.86 -6.88
C GLY A 107 -56.77 -57.16 -6.07
N ALA A 108 -57.90 -57.87 -5.99
CA ALA A 108 -57.96 -59.17 -5.31
C ALA A 108 -57.15 -60.21 -6.09
N ASP A 109 -56.25 -60.93 -5.39
CA ASP A 109 -55.43 -61.98 -6.00
C ASP A 109 -56.34 -63.16 -6.39
N THR A 110 -56.51 -63.36 -7.70
CA THR A 110 -57.41 -64.39 -8.23
C THR A 110 -56.87 -65.82 -8.11
N ASP A 111 -55.61 -66.00 -7.70
CA ASP A 111 -54.99 -67.31 -7.45
C ASP A 111 -55.12 -67.77 -5.98
N PHE A 112 -55.64 -66.93 -5.08
CA PHE A 112 -55.80 -67.27 -3.64
C PHE A 112 -57.04 -68.13 -3.31
N ALA A 113 -57.83 -68.55 -4.30
CA ALA A 113 -59.08 -69.32 -4.12
C ALA A 113 -58.97 -70.85 -4.27
N GLU A 114 -57.79 -71.42 -4.53
CA GLU A 114 -57.56 -72.87 -4.44
C GLU A 114 -56.25 -73.18 -3.70
N VAL A 115 -56.35 -73.59 -2.42
CA VAL A 115 -55.72 -74.79 -1.83
C VAL A 115 -55.91 -74.73 -0.31
N ALA A 116 -57.02 -75.33 0.15
CA ALA A 116 -57.02 -76.00 1.44
C ALA A 116 -56.88 -77.51 1.20
N ALA A 117 -55.90 -78.13 1.86
CA ALA A 117 -55.68 -79.57 2.04
C ALA A 117 -54.77 -80.32 1.04
N GLY A 118 -53.64 -80.85 1.55
CA GLY A 118 -53.14 -82.18 1.16
C GLY A 118 -51.63 -82.34 0.91
N ASN A 119 -50.90 -82.74 1.96
CA ASN A 119 -49.51 -83.26 2.00
C ASN A 119 -48.99 -84.07 0.79
N ALA A 120 -47.71 -83.90 0.44
CA ALA A 120 -46.58 -84.83 0.76
C ALA A 120 -45.42 -84.79 -0.28
N ASN A 121 -44.17 -84.72 0.22
CA ASN A 121 -42.89 -85.22 -0.34
C ASN A 121 -42.28 -84.45 -1.54
N ASP A 122 -40.99 -84.13 -1.66
CA ASP A 122 -39.74 -84.62 -1.04
C ASP A 122 -38.60 -83.57 -1.09
N ASP A 123 -37.68 -83.73 -0.12
CA ASP A 123 -36.21 -83.55 -0.11
C ASP A 123 -35.49 -82.18 -0.07
N GLU A 124 -35.05 -81.90 1.17
CA GLU A 124 -33.89 -81.12 1.63
C GLU A 124 -32.52 -81.62 1.14
N LYS A 125 -31.53 -80.70 1.13
CA LYS A 125 -30.21 -80.92 1.72
C LYS A 125 -29.53 -79.59 2.12
N ASN A 126 -29.44 -79.35 3.45
CA ASN A 126 -28.28 -78.92 4.28
C ASN A 126 -27.02 -78.36 3.58
N ASN A 127 -26.27 -77.36 4.08
CA ASN A 127 -25.97 -76.93 5.46
C ASN A 127 -25.16 -75.60 5.41
N ASP A 128 -25.37 -74.65 6.34
CA ASP A 128 -24.42 -74.34 7.43
C ASP A 128 -24.90 -73.15 8.31
N ILE A 129 -24.81 -73.35 9.63
CA ILE A 129 -25.06 -72.45 10.79
C ILE A 129 -23.87 -72.77 11.74
N PRO A 130 -23.17 -71.85 12.49
CA PRO A 130 -23.79 -70.99 13.52
C PRO A 130 -23.11 -69.67 13.98
N GLY A 131 -23.91 -68.79 14.57
CA GLY A 131 -23.50 -67.81 15.60
C GLY A 131 -24.70 -67.26 16.37
N LYS A 132 -24.73 -67.40 17.70
CA LYS A 132 -25.89 -67.23 18.60
C LYS A 132 -25.50 -66.39 19.82
N GLY A 133 -26.36 -65.48 20.29
CA GLY A 133 -26.37 -64.91 21.65
C GLY A 133 -27.70 -64.18 21.91
N THR A 134 -28.70 -64.76 22.61
CA THR A 134 -29.01 -64.73 24.07
C THR A 134 -29.13 -63.30 24.63
N SER A 135 -30.24 -62.77 25.20
CA SER A 135 -31.34 -63.28 26.06
C SER A 135 -32.30 -62.09 26.36
N PRO A 136 -33.37 -62.15 27.22
CA PRO A 136 -34.32 -63.21 27.58
C PRO A 136 -35.81 -62.80 27.49
N LEU A 137 -36.70 -63.79 27.53
CA LEU A 137 -38.14 -63.65 27.82
C LEU A 137 -38.42 -63.76 29.34
N THR A 138 -39.19 -62.84 29.90
CA THR A 138 -40.08 -62.99 31.09
C THR A 138 -41.15 -61.88 30.96
N GLY A 139 -42.47 -62.05 31.09
CA GLY A 139 -43.24 -62.96 31.94
C GLY A 139 -43.90 -62.18 33.08
N GLN A 140 -45.23 -62.01 33.00
CA GLN A 140 -46.23 -61.75 34.08
C GLN A 140 -46.59 -60.31 34.52
N THR A 141 -47.90 -60.05 34.35
CA THR A 141 -48.82 -59.16 35.07
C THR A 141 -48.45 -58.77 36.50
N ALA A 142 -48.26 -57.46 36.74
CA ALA A 142 -48.86 -56.68 37.83
C ALA A 142 -48.21 -55.29 37.88
N ASN A 143 -48.86 -54.27 37.30
CA ASN A 143 -48.74 -52.86 37.71
C ASN A 143 -49.97 -52.07 37.19
N ILE A 144 -51.16 -52.63 37.44
CA ILE A 144 -52.30 -51.79 37.79
C ILE A 144 -52.08 -51.42 39.26
N VAL A 145 -52.30 -50.15 39.59
CA VAL A 145 -52.17 -49.52 40.93
C VAL A 145 -50.80 -48.90 41.25
N LEU A 146 -50.40 -47.83 40.53
CA LEU A 146 -49.85 -46.62 41.17
C LEU A 146 -49.86 -45.36 40.27
N GLY A 147 -50.89 -45.19 39.43
CA GLY A 147 -51.10 -43.98 38.62
C GLY A 147 -52.38 -43.20 38.97
N ILE A 148 -53.07 -43.56 40.06
CA ILE A 148 -54.35 -42.95 40.49
C ILE A 148 -54.19 -42.10 41.78
N ALA A 149 -52.98 -41.96 42.35
CA ALA A 149 -52.79 -41.25 43.62
C ALA A 149 -52.09 -39.86 43.54
N VAL A 150 -51.55 -39.44 42.40
CA VAL A 150 -50.82 -38.13 42.31
C VAL A 150 -51.69 -37.01 41.73
N PHE A 151 -52.71 -37.32 40.93
CA PHE A 151 -53.65 -36.30 40.41
C PHE A 151 -54.74 -35.88 41.40
N ALA A 152 -54.95 -36.63 42.49
CA ALA A 152 -55.95 -36.30 43.51
C ALA A 152 -55.47 -35.30 44.58
N VAL A 153 -54.15 -34.99 44.66
CA VAL A 153 -53.60 -34.06 45.66
C VAL A 153 -53.19 -32.70 45.06
N ALA A 154 -52.83 -32.64 43.78
CA ALA A 154 -52.57 -31.38 43.08
C ALA A 154 -53.85 -30.55 42.83
N GLY A 155 -54.99 -31.21 42.59
CA GLY A 155 -56.28 -30.53 42.39
C GLY A 155 -56.86 -29.88 43.66
N VAL A 156 -56.50 -30.38 44.85
CA VAL A 156 -57.02 -29.86 46.13
C VAL A 156 -56.22 -28.65 46.62
N LEU A 157 -54.90 -28.57 46.33
CA LEU A 157 -54.09 -27.39 46.69
C LEU A 157 -54.33 -26.18 45.78
N LEU A 158 -54.62 -26.39 44.50
CA LEU A 158 -54.92 -25.30 43.55
C LEU A 158 -56.26 -24.61 43.89
N VAL A 159 -57.24 -25.34 44.40
CA VAL A 159 -58.55 -24.81 44.84
C VAL A 159 -58.47 -24.07 46.19
N VAL A 160 -57.49 -24.41 47.04
CA VAL A 160 -57.22 -23.70 48.30
C VAL A 160 -56.46 -22.39 48.06
N LEU A 161 -55.54 -22.34 47.09
CA LEU A 161 -54.77 -21.14 46.75
C LEU A 161 -55.58 -20.10 45.94
N LEU A 162 -56.63 -20.52 45.23
CA LEU A 162 -57.51 -19.61 44.47
C LEU A 162 -58.65 -18.96 45.29
N ARG A 163 -58.77 -19.24 46.60
CA ARG A 163 -59.85 -18.70 47.46
C ARG A 163 -59.46 -17.62 48.46
N LEU A 164 -58.25 -17.08 48.44
CA LEU A 164 -57.87 -15.96 49.31
C LEU A 164 -57.53 -14.70 48.50
N LYS A 165 -58.50 -13.79 48.43
CA LYS A 165 -58.36 -12.41 47.94
C LYS A 165 -57.54 -11.55 48.91
N LYS A 166 -56.85 -10.54 48.34
CA LYS A 166 -56.06 -9.44 48.94
C LYS A 166 -54.66 -9.92 49.37
N ASP A 167 -53.54 -9.39 48.89
CA ASP A 167 -53.17 -7.97 48.75
C ASP A 167 -51.87 -7.85 47.91
N LYS A 168 -51.48 -6.64 47.50
CA LYS A 168 -50.41 -6.30 46.53
C LYS A 168 -48.95 -6.61 46.95
N ARG A 169 -48.67 -7.54 47.88
CA ARG A 169 -47.30 -7.78 48.42
C ARG A 169 -46.70 -9.19 48.22
N THR A 170 -47.26 -10.02 47.35
CA THR A 170 -46.74 -11.39 47.10
C THR A 170 -46.09 -11.62 45.73
N LYS A 171 -45.85 -10.56 44.94
CA LYS A 171 -45.19 -10.67 43.63
C LYS A 171 -43.66 -10.65 43.65
N ALA A 172 -43.02 -10.43 44.82
CA ALA A 172 -41.56 -10.28 44.92
C ALA A 172 -40.83 -11.47 45.58
N LEU A 173 -41.52 -12.51 46.04
CA LEU A 173 -40.89 -13.63 46.78
C LEU A 173 -40.87 -14.96 46.01
N SER A 174 -41.45 -15.02 44.80
CA SER A 174 -41.41 -16.22 43.95
C SER A 174 -40.33 -16.18 42.86
N ILE A 175 -39.62 -15.06 42.73
CA ILE A 175 -38.54 -14.88 41.74
C ILE A 175 -37.15 -15.16 42.36
N ALA A 176 -37.04 -15.21 43.70
CA ALA A 176 -35.76 -15.41 44.39
C ALA A 176 -35.48 -16.85 44.86
N LEU A 177 -36.35 -17.83 44.54
CA LEU A 177 -36.16 -19.24 44.93
C LEU A 177 -35.94 -20.15 43.71
N SER A 178 -35.33 -19.60 42.66
CA SER A 178 -34.93 -20.32 41.44
C SER A 178 -33.42 -20.19 41.15
N VAL A 179 -32.66 -19.60 42.07
CA VAL A 179 -31.21 -19.44 41.96
C VAL A 179 -30.59 -19.96 43.25
N VAL A 180 -29.55 -20.79 43.11
CA VAL A 180 -28.77 -21.47 44.15
C VAL A 180 -29.36 -22.79 44.66
N ILE A 181 -29.22 -23.89 43.89
CA ILE A 181 -28.27 -24.99 44.18
C ILE A 181 -27.93 -25.66 42.84
N ALA A 182 -26.93 -25.11 42.16
CA ALA A 182 -26.10 -25.79 41.17
C ALA A 182 -24.67 -25.76 41.74
N GLY A 183 -23.95 -26.89 41.63
CA GLY A 183 -22.54 -27.01 42.03
C GLY A 183 -22.06 -28.47 42.10
N SER A 184 -21.36 -28.90 41.04
CA SER A 184 -20.08 -29.68 40.98
C SER A 184 -19.89 -30.93 41.88
N THR A 185 -19.34 -32.09 41.48
CA THR A 185 -18.43 -32.51 40.38
C THR A 185 -18.18 -34.03 40.43
N THR A 186 -18.09 -34.70 39.26
CA THR A 186 -17.10 -35.71 38.73
C THR A 186 -16.70 -36.96 39.56
N ALA A 187 -16.28 -38.14 39.06
CA ALA A 187 -15.60 -38.65 37.84
C ALA A 187 -15.73 -40.23 37.81
N PHE A 188 -15.46 -41.06 36.80
CA PHE A 188 -14.34 -41.27 35.83
C PHE A 188 -14.87 -42.14 34.64
N VAL A 189 -14.64 -41.81 33.33
CA VAL A 189 -13.54 -42.20 32.37
C VAL A 189 -13.62 -43.65 31.86
N VAL A 190 -13.39 -44.05 30.59
CA VAL A 190 -13.22 -43.50 29.22
C VAL A 190 -13.43 -44.69 28.28
N GLY A 191 -13.88 -44.46 27.05
CA GLY A 191 -13.71 -45.39 25.92
C GLY A 191 -14.36 -44.87 24.65
N GLN A 192 -13.57 -44.20 23.80
CA GLN A 192 -13.93 -43.96 22.40
C GLN A 192 -14.08 -45.29 21.64
N ALA A 193 -15.05 -45.35 20.73
CA ALA A 193 -14.95 -46.03 19.45
C ALA A 193 -16.02 -45.41 18.52
N TYR A 194 -15.54 -44.76 17.45
CA TYR A 194 -16.36 -44.39 16.29
C TYR A 194 -16.91 -45.64 15.61
N ALA A 195 -18.13 -45.53 15.08
CA ALA A 195 -18.54 -46.17 13.84
C ALA A 195 -19.79 -45.42 13.34
N ALA A 196 -19.73 -44.99 12.08
CA ALA A 196 -20.84 -44.46 11.31
C ALA A 196 -22.09 -45.32 11.48
N ASP A 197 -23.24 -44.68 11.60
CA ASP A 197 -24.46 -45.29 11.10
C ASP A 197 -25.29 -44.23 10.37
N SER A 198 -24.99 -44.11 9.08
CA SER A 198 -25.90 -43.65 8.04
C SER A 198 -27.08 -44.62 7.92
N SER A 199 -27.78 -44.93 9.01
CA SER A 199 -28.92 -45.84 8.95
C SER A 199 -30.14 -45.09 8.43
N GLN A 200 -30.53 -45.47 7.22
CA GLN A 200 -31.82 -45.16 6.61
C GLN A 200 -32.95 -45.37 7.65
N LYS A 201 -33.62 -44.28 8.02
CA LYS A 201 -34.77 -44.31 8.94
C LYS A 201 -36.03 -44.64 8.16
N ASN A 202 -36.97 -45.32 8.81
CA ASN A 202 -38.24 -45.72 8.20
C ASN A 202 -39.42 -45.19 9.03
N ILE A 203 -40.33 -44.46 8.39
CA ILE A 203 -41.67 -44.13 8.92
C ILE A 203 -42.66 -45.11 8.32
N SER A 204 -43.38 -45.86 9.16
CA SER A 204 -44.49 -46.70 8.70
C SER A 204 -45.82 -46.08 9.09
N VAL A 205 -46.75 -46.03 8.15
CA VAL A 205 -48.13 -45.56 8.35
C VAL A 205 -49.10 -46.66 7.93
N GLU A 206 -50.13 -46.88 8.73
CA GLU A 206 -51.11 -47.95 8.49
C GLU A 206 -52.53 -47.40 8.58
N THR A 207 -53.40 -47.81 7.67
CA THR A 207 -54.84 -47.50 7.70
C THR A 207 -55.67 -48.77 7.55
N GLN A 208 -56.89 -48.77 8.10
CA GLN A 208 -57.80 -49.92 8.03
C GLN A 208 -58.96 -49.63 7.10
N VAL A 209 -59.26 -50.58 6.23
CA VAL A 209 -60.46 -50.58 5.37
C VAL A 209 -61.25 -51.87 5.59
N THR A 210 -62.57 -51.84 5.38
CA THR A 210 -63.40 -53.04 5.48
C THR A 210 -63.63 -53.62 4.09
N VAL A 211 -63.30 -54.89 3.84
CA VAL A 211 -63.62 -55.55 2.57
C VAL A 211 -64.54 -56.74 2.84
N ALA A 212 -65.72 -56.75 2.22
CA ALA A 212 -66.73 -57.79 2.40
C ALA A 212 -67.13 -58.10 3.87
N GLY A 213 -66.93 -57.15 4.78
CA GLY A 213 -67.23 -57.27 6.21
C GLY A 213 -66.06 -57.69 7.12
N GLU A 214 -64.87 -57.93 6.56
CA GLU A 214 -63.62 -58.21 7.29
C GLU A 214 -62.68 -56.97 7.25
N GLU A 215 -61.87 -56.77 8.30
CA GLU A 215 -60.91 -55.66 8.35
C GLU A 215 -59.61 -56.02 7.62
N LEU A 216 -59.19 -55.16 6.69
CA LEU A 216 -57.92 -55.22 5.96
C LEU A 216 -57.05 -54.03 6.39
N THR A 217 -55.79 -54.29 6.74
CA THR A 217 -54.81 -53.25 7.06
C THR A 217 -53.93 -52.96 5.84
N LEU A 218 -53.89 -51.71 5.40
CA LEU A 218 -52.96 -51.23 4.39
C LEU A 218 -51.78 -50.55 5.10
N CYS A 219 -50.56 -50.92 4.72
CA CYS A 219 -49.34 -50.35 5.29
C CYS A 219 -48.51 -49.69 4.19
N ALA A 220 -47.94 -48.53 4.49
CA ALA A 220 -46.94 -47.89 3.66
C ALA A 220 -45.74 -47.45 4.50
N GLN A 221 -44.56 -47.46 3.89
CA GLN A 221 -43.28 -47.13 4.48
C GLN A 221 -42.61 -46.00 3.70
N VAL A 222 -41.99 -45.08 4.43
CA VAL A 222 -41.18 -44.00 3.91
C VAL A 222 -39.80 -44.15 4.50
N ALA A 223 -38.82 -44.45 3.66
CA ALA A 223 -37.43 -44.56 4.05
C ALA A 223 -36.70 -43.26 3.70
N TYR A 224 -35.93 -42.69 4.62
CA TYR A 224 -35.25 -41.40 4.44
C TYR A 224 -33.98 -41.32 5.31
N VAL A 225 -33.08 -40.39 4.98
CA VAL A 225 -31.91 -40.07 5.80
C VAL A 225 -32.15 -38.71 6.48
N PRO A 226 -32.14 -38.62 7.82
CA PRO A 226 -32.35 -37.35 8.51
C PRO A 226 -31.14 -36.42 8.37
N VAL A 227 -31.39 -35.13 8.16
CA VAL A 227 -30.37 -34.08 8.17
C VAL A 227 -29.98 -33.80 9.63
N SER A 228 -28.98 -34.53 10.14
CA SER A 228 -28.27 -34.15 11.37
C SER A 228 -26.83 -33.86 11.01
N GLU A 229 -26.44 -32.59 11.18
CA GLU A 229 -25.08 -32.05 11.00
C GLU A 229 -24.47 -32.41 9.65
N ILE A 230 -24.62 -31.50 8.68
CA ILE A 230 -23.76 -31.48 7.51
C ILE A 230 -22.33 -31.33 8.04
N ASP A 231 -21.54 -32.38 7.90
CA ASP A 231 -20.12 -32.38 8.23
C ASP A 231 -19.41 -31.60 7.13
N MET A 232 -19.03 -30.35 7.44
CA MET A 232 -18.41 -29.44 6.47
C MET A 232 -16.98 -29.84 6.11
N GLU A 233 -16.43 -30.84 6.80
CA GLU A 233 -15.11 -31.43 6.51
C GLU A 233 -15.25 -32.82 5.87
N LYS A 234 -16.48 -33.26 5.57
CA LYS A 234 -16.68 -34.54 4.90
C LYS A 234 -16.28 -34.41 3.44
N ASP A 235 -15.18 -35.08 3.14
CA ASP A 235 -14.58 -35.28 1.85
C ASP A 235 -14.52 -36.82 1.66
N SER A 236 -15.35 -37.32 0.75
CA SER A 236 -15.69 -38.74 0.67
C SER A 236 -14.73 -39.55 -0.19
N ASP A 237 -14.04 -38.93 -1.14
CA ASP A 237 -12.97 -39.52 -1.96
C ASP A 237 -11.56 -39.04 -1.57
N SER A 238 -11.48 -38.09 -0.63
CA SER A 238 -10.25 -37.61 0.00
C SER A 238 -9.30 -36.92 -0.96
N ASP A 239 -9.84 -36.17 -1.92
CA ASP A 239 -9.07 -35.40 -2.89
C ASP A 239 -8.79 -33.95 -2.44
N GLY A 240 -9.45 -33.49 -1.37
CA GLY A 240 -9.34 -32.13 -0.85
C GLY A 240 -10.57 -31.26 -1.06
N VAL A 241 -11.58 -31.71 -1.81
CA VAL A 241 -12.87 -31.02 -1.99
C VAL A 241 -13.92 -31.64 -1.07
N SER A 242 -14.68 -30.81 -0.34
CA SER A 242 -15.76 -31.35 0.51
C SER A 242 -17.00 -31.73 -0.31
N ASP A 243 -17.73 -32.76 0.11
CA ASP A 243 -18.99 -33.25 -0.49
C ASP A 243 -20.00 -32.12 -0.85
N ILE A 244 -19.98 -31.05 -0.07
CA ILE A 244 -20.90 -29.92 -0.19
C ILE A 244 -20.46 -28.98 -1.31
N ILE A 245 -19.15 -28.75 -1.44
CA ILE A 245 -18.59 -27.99 -2.55
C ILE A 245 -18.81 -28.78 -3.84
N GLU A 246 -18.49 -30.06 -3.83
CA GLU A 246 -18.64 -30.96 -4.98
C GLU A 246 -20.08 -30.96 -5.49
N GLN A 247 -21.05 -31.07 -4.58
CA GLN A 247 -22.47 -30.94 -4.92
C GLN A 247 -22.85 -29.56 -5.49
N ALA A 248 -22.17 -28.48 -5.09
CA ALA A 248 -22.40 -27.14 -5.61
C ALA A 248 -21.74 -26.90 -6.97
N LEU A 249 -20.60 -27.56 -7.24
CA LEU A 249 -19.88 -27.55 -8.51
C LEU A 249 -20.48 -28.51 -9.54
N GLY A 250 -21.22 -29.52 -9.10
CA GLY A 250 -21.80 -30.55 -9.96
C GLY A 250 -20.87 -31.74 -10.18
N THR A 251 -19.81 -31.87 -9.38
CA THR A 251 -18.89 -33.00 -9.37
C THR A 251 -19.43 -34.19 -8.58
N ASP A 252 -18.80 -35.37 -8.67
CA ASP A 252 -19.24 -36.60 -8.00
C ASP A 252 -18.50 -36.78 -6.66
N PRO A 253 -19.17 -36.63 -5.49
CA PRO A 253 -18.55 -36.72 -4.15
C PRO A 253 -18.01 -38.09 -3.76
N ASN A 254 -17.68 -38.97 -4.69
CA ASN A 254 -17.09 -40.28 -4.43
C ASN A 254 -16.03 -40.61 -5.49
N LYS A 255 -15.62 -39.63 -6.27
CA LYS A 255 -14.60 -39.72 -7.29
C LYS A 255 -13.72 -38.49 -7.19
N SER A 256 -12.49 -38.75 -6.79
CA SER A 256 -11.44 -37.73 -6.76
C SER A 256 -11.12 -37.09 -8.11
N ASP A 257 -11.67 -37.59 -9.21
CA ASP A 257 -11.43 -37.17 -10.60
C ASP A 257 -12.74 -37.47 -11.33
N THR A 258 -13.60 -36.46 -11.35
CA THR A 258 -15.00 -36.59 -11.74
C THR A 258 -15.14 -36.89 -13.23
N ASP A 259 -14.32 -36.26 -14.07
CA ASP A 259 -14.42 -36.31 -15.52
C ASP A 259 -13.42 -37.28 -16.19
N GLY A 260 -12.36 -37.67 -15.48
CA GLY A 260 -11.43 -38.73 -15.83
C GLY A 260 -10.25 -38.29 -16.68
N ASP A 261 -9.83 -37.02 -16.63
CA ASP A 261 -8.75 -36.48 -17.45
C ASP A 261 -7.34 -36.73 -16.87
N GLY A 262 -7.25 -37.02 -15.57
CA GLY A 262 -6.02 -37.35 -14.86
C GLY A 262 -5.64 -36.38 -13.73
N LEU A 263 -6.30 -35.24 -13.64
CA LEU A 263 -6.27 -34.34 -12.49
C LEU A 263 -7.39 -34.69 -11.52
N THR A 264 -7.19 -34.38 -10.24
CA THR A 264 -8.26 -34.51 -9.24
C THR A 264 -9.17 -33.29 -9.21
N ASP A 265 -10.42 -33.40 -8.74
CA ASP A 265 -11.33 -32.25 -8.69
C ASP A 265 -10.71 -31.07 -7.90
N SER A 266 -9.90 -31.38 -6.89
CA SER A 266 -9.12 -30.40 -6.11
C SER A 266 -7.96 -29.78 -6.90
N GLU A 267 -7.20 -30.58 -7.66
CA GLU A 267 -6.11 -30.11 -8.52
C GLU A 267 -6.65 -29.23 -9.66
N GLU A 268 -7.77 -29.64 -10.28
CA GLU A 268 -8.48 -28.84 -11.28
C GLU A 268 -8.96 -27.52 -10.69
N LEU A 269 -9.52 -27.52 -9.48
CA LEU A 269 -9.88 -26.27 -8.81
C LEU A 269 -8.66 -25.41 -8.45
N GLN A 270 -7.49 -26.02 -8.21
CA GLN A 270 -6.24 -25.32 -7.94
C GLN A 270 -5.70 -24.63 -9.20
N ILE A 271 -5.69 -25.32 -10.34
CA ILE A 271 -5.31 -24.73 -11.65
C ILE A 271 -6.47 -23.96 -12.32
N GLY A 272 -7.65 -24.08 -11.72
CA GLY A 272 -8.95 -23.45 -11.96
C GLY A 272 -9.83 -24.07 -13.07
N THR A 273 -9.44 -25.20 -13.66
CA THR A 273 -10.19 -25.86 -14.71
C THR A 273 -11.55 -26.38 -14.20
N ASP A 274 -12.50 -26.68 -15.09
CA ASP A 274 -13.83 -27.16 -14.74
C ASP A 274 -13.79 -28.67 -14.46
N PRO A 275 -13.93 -29.12 -13.20
CA PRO A 275 -13.78 -30.53 -12.81
C PRO A 275 -14.89 -31.47 -13.34
N THR A 276 -15.76 -30.96 -14.21
CA THR A 276 -16.79 -31.73 -14.87
C THR A 276 -16.54 -31.91 -16.37
N LEU A 277 -15.47 -31.31 -16.90
CA LEU A 277 -15.13 -31.25 -18.31
C LEU A 277 -13.65 -31.57 -18.55
N THR A 278 -13.39 -32.71 -19.20
CA THR A 278 -12.01 -33.18 -19.51
C THR A 278 -11.18 -32.25 -20.42
N ASP A 279 -11.75 -31.13 -20.85
CA ASP A 279 -11.23 -30.16 -21.81
C ASP A 279 -12.09 -28.89 -21.60
N THR A 280 -11.70 -28.08 -20.63
CA THR A 280 -12.48 -26.94 -20.11
C THR A 280 -12.73 -25.89 -21.19
N ASP A 281 -11.72 -25.59 -21.99
CA ASP A 281 -11.78 -24.55 -23.02
C ASP A 281 -12.23 -25.09 -24.41
N SER A 282 -12.33 -26.41 -24.54
CA SER A 282 -12.73 -27.13 -25.74
C SER A 282 -11.75 -26.96 -26.92
N ASP A 283 -10.46 -26.75 -26.67
CA ASP A 283 -9.44 -26.62 -27.70
C ASP A 283 -8.93 -27.97 -28.27
N GLY A 284 -9.22 -29.06 -27.56
CA GLY A 284 -8.88 -30.44 -27.92
C GLY A 284 -7.64 -31.02 -27.24
N VAL A 285 -7.05 -30.32 -26.27
CA VAL A 285 -6.13 -30.85 -25.25
C VAL A 285 -6.93 -31.18 -23.98
N TRP A 286 -6.45 -32.09 -23.14
CA TRP A 286 -7.09 -32.36 -21.84
C TRP A 286 -6.40 -31.52 -20.78
N ASP A 287 -7.14 -31.04 -19.78
CA ASP A 287 -6.65 -30.11 -18.77
C ASP A 287 -5.39 -30.65 -18.04
N GLY A 288 -5.32 -31.96 -17.77
CA GLY A 288 -4.10 -32.59 -17.24
C GLY A 288 -2.90 -32.68 -18.19
N ASP A 289 -3.13 -32.67 -19.50
CA ASP A 289 -2.12 -32.65 -20.57
C ASP A 289 -1.79 -31.21 -21.05
N GLU A 290 -2.47 -30.20 -20.51
CA GLU A 290 -2.15 -28.77 -20.72
C GLU A 290 -0.89 -28.36 -19.96
N ASP A 291 -0.37 -27.19 -20.32
CA ASP A 291 0.85 -26.56 -19.81
C ASP A 291 0.40 -25.15 -19.40
N ALA A 292 -0.18 -25.05 -18.21
CA ALA A 292 -0.96 -23.88 -17.80
C ALA A 292 -0.08 -22.63 -17.63
N ASP A 293 1.14 -22.80 -17.14
CA ASP A 293 2.12 -21.73 -17.00
C ASP A 293 2.98 -21.53 -18.25
N GLY A 294 3.06 -22.50 -19.17
CA GLY A 294 3.79 -22.40 -20.43
C GLY A 294 5.30 -22.63 -20.31
N ASP A 295 5.78 -23.27 -19.24
CA ASP A 295 7.20 -23.58 -19.03
C ASP A 295 7.67 -24.80 -19.85
N GLY A 296 6.71 -25.60 -20.35
CA GLY A 296 6.94 -26.79 -21.18
C GLY A 296 6.79 -28.12 -20.46
N LEU A 297 6.43 -28.13 -19.18
CA LEU A 297 5.88 -29.26 -18.45
C LEU A 297 4.36 -29.29 -18.60
N THR A 298 3.76 -30.48 -18.60
CA THR A 298 2.30 -30.56 -18.47
C THR A 298 1.90 -30.39 -17.00
N ASN A 299 0.69 -29.92 -16.72
CA ASN A 299 0.11 -29.83 -15.37
C ASN A 299 0.31 -31.15 -14.58
N LEU A 300 0.08 -32.29 -15.23
CA LEU A 300 0.26 -33.61 -14.62
C LEU A 300 1.74 -34.01 -14.41
N GLU A 301 2.69 -33.43 -15.13
CA GLU A 301 4.13 -33.62 -14.90
C GLU A 301 4.61 -32.82 -13.68
N GLU A 302 4.13 -31.59 -13.53
CA GLU A 302 4.47 -30.70 -12.43
C GLU A 302 3.97 -31.22 -11.08
N ILE A 303 2.70 -31.64 -11.02
CA ILE A 303 2.13 -32.32 -9.84
C ILE A 303 2.98 -33.55 -9.43
N LYS A 304 3.61 -34.25 -10.39
CA LYS A 304 4.51 -35.38 -10.07
C LYS A 304 5.89 -34.95 -9.58
N LEU A 305 6.38 -33.80 -10.02
CA LEU A 305 7.64 -33.21 -9.55
C LEU A 305 7.46 -32.55 -8.17
N GLY A 306 6.22 -32.24 -7.79
CA GLY A 306 5.91 -31.49 -6.59
C GLY A 306 6.05 -29.98 -6.80
N THR A 307 6.09 -29.56 -8.07
CA THR A 307 6.07 -28.18 -8.51
C THR A 307 4.63 -27.70 -8.67
N ASP A 308 4.43 -26.38 -8.75
CA ASP A 308 3.12 -25.77 -8.89
C ASP A 308 2.77 -25.59 -10.37
N PRO A 309 1.73 -26.26 -10.92
CA PRO A 309 1.32 -26.17 -12.33
C PRO A 309 0.99 -24.79 -12.88
N THR A 310 0.94 -23.81 -11.99
CA THR A 310 0.64 -22.41 -12.30
C THR A 310 1.85 -21.52 -12.03
N GLN A 311 3.07 -22.07 -11.89
CA GLN A 311 4.28 -21.29 -11.66
C GLN A 311 5.44 -21.86 -12.45
N GLN A 312 5.87 -21.10 -13.48
CA GLN A 312 6.99 -21.52 -14.32
C GLN A 312 8.27 -21.81 -13.51
N ASP A 313 8.45 -21.18 -12.34
CA ASP A 313 9.59 -21.30 -11.44
C ASP A 313 9.05 -21.46 -10.01
N THR A 314 9.00 -22.69 -9.50
CA THR A 314 8.36 -23.03 -8.22
C THR A 314 9.12 -22.49 -7.01
N ASP A 315 10.45 -22.45 -7.06
CA ASP A 315 11.29 -22.03 -5.92
C ASP A 315 11.82 -20.59 -6.00
N THR A 316 11.50 -19.90 -7.10
CA THR A 316 11.69 -18.46 -7.34
C THR A 316 13.15 -18.02 -7.43
N ASP A 317 14.00 -18.90 -7.94
CA ASP A 317 15.44 -18.68 -8.03
C ASP A 317 15.90 -18.08 -9.38
N GLY A 318 14.99 -18.04 -10.37
CA GLY A 318 15.17 -17.51 -11.71
C GLY A 318 15.29 -18.57 -12.82
N LEU A 319 15.14 -19.86 -12.51
CA LEU A 319 15.08 -20.95 -13.49
C LEU A 319 13.67 -21.55 -13.54
N THR A 320 13.19 -21.88 -14.74
CA THR A 320 11.89 -22.57 -14.81
C THR A 320 12.00 -24.02 -14.35
N ASP A 321 10.94 -24.61 -13.82
CA ASP A 321 10.88 -26.00 -13.36
C ASP A 321 11.32 -26.98 -14.46
N TYR A 322 10.93 -26.70 -15.71
CA TYR A 322 11.43 -27.42 -16.89
C TYR A 322 12.95 -27.31 -17.05
N GLU A 323 13.51 -26.11 -16.96
CA GLU A 323 14.95 -25.84 -17.09
C GLU A 323 15.73 -26.55 -15.99
N GLU A 324 15.25 -26.48 -14.75
CA GLU A 324 15.84 -27.15 -13.62
C GLU A 324 15.82 -28.66 -13.77
N GLN A 325 14.67 -29.24 -14.09
CA GLN A 325 14.53 -30.69 -14.21
C GLN A 325 15.28 -31.26 -15.42
N TYR A 326 15.24 -30.59 -16.58
CA TYR A 326 15.71 -31.18 -17.85
C TYR A 326 16.96 -30.52 -18.44
N THR A 327 17.32 -29.31 -18.05
CA THR A 327 18.50 -28.59 -18.56
C THR A 327 19.65 -28.60 -17.56
N TYR A 328 19.41 -28.18 -16.32
CA TYR A 328 20.44 -28.00 -15.29
C TYR A 328 20.52 -29.17 -14.30
N SER A 329 19.45 -29.97 -14.18
CA SER A 329 19.31 -31.08 -13.22
C SER A 329 19.44 -30.65 -11.76
N THR A 330 18.96 -29.43 -11.45
CA THR A 330 18.76 -28.88 -10.11
C THR A 330 17.44 -29.39 -9.52
N ASP A 331 17.15 -29.10 -8.25
CA ASP A 331 15.90 -29.47 -7.60
C ASP A 331 14.90 -28.32 -7.72
N PRO A 332 13.81 -28.44 -8.52
CA PRO A 332 12.86 -27.35 -8.79
C PRO A 332 12.09 -26.78 -7.59
N THR A 333 12.43 -27.23 -6.38
CA THR A 333 11.75 -26.87 -5.14
C THR A 333 12.73 -26.32 -4.09
N ASN A 334 13.97 -26.02 -4.49
CA ASN A 334 15.05 -25.62 -3.62
C ASN A 334 16.04 -24.65 -4.31
N GLU A 335 15.90 -23.36 -3.99
CA GLU A 335 16.64 -22.24 -4.60
C GLU A 335 18.18 -22.34 -4.61
N ASP A 336 18.79 -23.26 -3.87
CA ASP A 336 20.25 -23.50 -3.79
C ASP A 336 20.48 -25.02 -3.67
N THR A 337 20.60 -25.70 -4.82
CA THR A 337 20.70 -27.17 -4.89
C THR A 337 21.97 -27.70 -4.23
N ASP A 338 23.08 -26.96 -4.31
CA ASP A 338 24.38 -27.44 -3.85
C ASP A 338 24.80 -26.94 -2.45
N GLY A 339 24.10 -25.93 -1.93
CA GLY A 339 24.17 -25.44 -0.57
C GLY A 339 25.36 -24.51 -0.30
N ASP A 340 25.85 -23.78 -1.30
CA ASP A 340 26.97 -22.84 -1.16
C ASP A 340 26.55 -21.38 -0.88
N GLY A 341 25.25 -21.12 -0.94
CA GLY A 341 24.59 -19.86 -0.63
C GLY A 341 24.33 -18.96 -1.83
N ALA A 342 24.76 -19.30 -3.04
CA ALA A 342 24.25 -18.69 -4.28
C ALA A 342 23.03 -19.48 -4.78
N THR A 343 22.08 -18.81 -5.45
CA THR A 343 20.95 -19.53 -6.03
C THR A 343 21.29 -20.17 -7.37
N ASP A 344 20.63 -21.27 -7.74
CA ASP A 344 20.95 -22.01 -8.96
C ASP A 344 20.78 -21.11 -10.21
N GLY A 345 19.70 -20.32 -10.26
CA GLY A 345 19.46 -19.34 -11.32
C GLY A 345 20.49 -18.20 -11.37
N TRP A 346 20.98 -17.74 -10.21
CA TRP A 346 22.07 -16.77 -10.17
C TRP A 346 23.36 -17.39 -10.74
N GLU A 347 23.68 -18.62 -10.36
CA GLU A 347 24.86 -19.33 -10.83
C GLU A 347 24.86 -19.57 -12.34
N VAL A 348 23.74 -20.06 -12.87
CA VAL A 348 23.55 -20.29 -14.31
C VAL A 348 23.75 -19.00 -15.10
N SER A 349 23.11 -17.91 -14.68
CA SER A 349 23.20 -16.61 -15.36
C SER A 349 24.63 -16.02 -15.35
N HIS A 350 25.45 -16.40 -14.37
CA HIS A 350 26.84 -15.97 -14.22
C HIS A 350 27.87 -17.02 -14.69
N GLY A 351 27.41 -18.15 -15.24
CA GLY A 351 28.25 -19.19 -15.85
C GLY A 351 28.94 -20.13 -14.85
N TYR A 352 28.40 -20.23 -13.64
CA TYR A 352 28.75 -21.23 -12.63
C TYR A 352 27.95 -22.52 -12.85
N ASP A 353 28.31 -23.57 -12.10
CA ASP A 353 27.69 -24.91 -12.20
C ASP A 353 26.88 -25.12 -10.92
N PRO A 354 25.53 -25.06 -10.97
CA PRO A 354 24.66 -25.06 -9.78
C PRO A 354 24.62 -26.39 -9.02
N LEU A 355 25.41 -27.38 -9.46
CA LEU A 355 25.55 -28.67 -8.81
C LEU A 355 26.91 -28.83 -8.12
N THR A 356 27.74 -27.79 -8.12
CA THR A 356 29.13 -27.84 -7.62
C THR A 356 29.46 -26.69 -6.68
N PRO A 357 29.54 -26.97 -5.35
CA PRO A 357 29.73 -25.92 -4.37
C PRO A 357 31.02 -25.12 -4.58
N ASN A 358 30.86 -23.81 -4.67
CA ASN A 358 31.91 -22.83 -4.83
C ASN A 358 32.21 -22.11 -3.51
N ALA A 359 33.51 -21.87 -3.29
CA ALA A 359 33.92 -21.14 -2.08
C ALA A 359 33.78 -19.61 -2.24
N HIS A 360 33.86 -19.12 -3.48
CA HIS A 360 33.79 -17.70 -3.82
C HIS A 360 33.30 -17.53 -5.26
N PHE A 361 32.67 -16.39 -5.51
CA PHE A 361 32.15 -15.97 -6.81
C PHE A 361 32.81 -14.66 -7.25
N ASP A 362 33.29 -14.61 -8.49
CA ASP A 362 33.73 -13.39 -9.17
C ASP A 362 32.49 -12.64 -9.70
N VAL A 363 32.15 -11.51 -9.08
CA VAL A 363 30.97 -10.70 -9.42
C VAL A 363 31.40 -9.42 -10.12
N SER A 364 30.69 -9.05 -11.19
CA SER A 364 30.88 -7.76 -11.85
C SER A 364 29.55 -7.09 -12.19
N VAL A 365 29.32 -5.94 -11.55
CA VAL A 365 28.09 -5.14 -11.70
C VAL A 365 28.47 -3.77 -12.27
N SER A 366 27.59 -3.18 -13.08
CA SER A 366 27.80 -1.85 -13.64
C SER A 366 26.50 -1.07 -13.76
N SER A 367 26.57 0.24 -13.55
CA SER A 367 25.48 1.19 -13.77
C SER A 367 25.98 2.35 -14.63
N GLU A 368 25.07 3.00 -15.34
CA GLU A 368 25.39 4.10 -16.27
C GLU A 368 24.43 5.27 -16.05
N ALA A 369 24.99 6.45 -15.77
CA ALA A 369 24.28 7.69 -15.56
C ALA A 369 25.12 8.86 -16.10
N GLU A 370 24.47 9.89 -16.65
CA GLU A 370 25.11 11.10 -17.19
C GLU A 370 26.35 10.88 -18.10
N ASN A 371 26.34 9.83 -18.93
CA ASN A 371 27.44 9.44 -19.83
C ASN A 371 28.70 8.89 -19.11
N ILE A 372 28.58 8.53 -17.84
CA ILE A 372 29.58 7.79 -17.08
C ILE A 372 29.05 6.39 -16.81
N LYS A 373 29.87 5.37 -17.11
CA LYS A 373 29.59 3.99 -16.71
C LYS A 373 30.48 3.59 -15.54
N ALA A 374 29.89 3.45 -14.36
CA ALA A 374 30.53 2.92 -13.18
C ALA A 374 30.43 1.39 -13.16
N SER A 375 31.47 0.73 -12.66
CA SER A 375 31.51 -0.73 -12.57
C SER A 375 32.39 -1.18 -11.41
N VAL A 376 32.07 -2.35 -10.87
CA VAL A 376 32.87 -3.01 -9.85
C VAL A 376 33.17 -4.44 -10.26
N THR A 377 34.32 -4.94 -9.83
CA THR A 377 34.69 -6.36 -9.88
C THR A 377 35.28 -6.77 -8.54
N LEU A 378 34.75 -7.82 -7.93
CA LEU A 378 35.21 -8.34 -6.64
C LEU A 378 34.91 -9.83 -6.47
N GLN A 379 35.52 -10.44 -5.45
CA GLN A 379 35.25 -11.81 -5.01
C GLN A 379 34.39 -11.81 -3.75
N VAL A 380 33.30 -12.56 -3.75
CA VAL A 380 32.31 -12.64 -2.65
C VAL A 380 31.92 -14.08 -2.33
N SER A 381 31.24 -14.32 -1.20
CA SER A 381 30.59 -15.63 -0.93
C SER A 381 29.26 -15.79 -1.68
N GLY A 382 28.68 -16.99 -1.69
CA GLY A 382 27.37 -17.25 -2.30
C GLY A 382 26.28 -16.32 -1.78
N GLU A 383 26.14 -16.22 -0.45
CA GLU A 383 25.15 -15.33 0.20
C GLU A 383 25.29 -13.84 -0.18
N GLN A 384 26.46 -13.44 -0.67
CA GLN A 384 26.76 -12.06 -1.05
C GLN A 384 26.59 -11.82 -2.56
N ALA A 385 26.55 -12.87 -3.38
CA ALA A 385 26.67 -12.81 -4.82
C ALA A 385 25.58 -11.98 -5.49
N SER A 386 24.34 -12.11 -5.02
CA SER A 386 23.17 -11.35 -5.46
C SER A 386 23.02 -9.97 -4.81
N THR A 387 23.88 -9.63 -3.82
CA THR A 387 23.76 -8.41 -3.02
C THR A 387 24.66 -7.26 -3.48
N VAL A 388 25.52 -7.51 -4.47
CA VAL A 388 26.43 -6.50 -5.01
C VAL A 388 25.63 -5.53 -5.89
N GLN A 389 25.64 -4.24 -5.54
CA GLN A 389 24.91 -3.22 -6.30
C GLN A 389 25.81 -2.02 -6.61
N VAL A 390 25.47 -1.34 -7.71
CA VAL A 390 26.06 -0.05 -8.11
C VAL A 390 24.90 0.84 -8.51
N GLU A 391 24.66 1.90 -7.74
CA GLU A 391 23.56 2.84 -7.97
C GLU A 391 24.10 4.25 -8.12
N GLU A 392 23.41 5.10 -8.87
CA GLU A 392 23.68 6.54 -8.87
C GLU A 392 23.37 7.11 -7.48
N THR A 393 24.24 7.98 -6.98
CA THR A 393 24.10 8.51 -5.61
C THR A 393 22.94 9.49 -5.48
N ASP A 394 22.35 9.55 -4.29
CA ASP A 394 21.30 10.50 -3.94
C ASP A 394 21.80 11.70 -3.14
N GLN A 395 23.12 11.82 -2.97
CA GLN A 395 23.77 12.91 -2.23
C GLN A 395 23.75 14.24 -3.00
N GLU A 396 22.66 14.57 -3.72
CA GLU A 396 22.51 15.79 -4.54
C GLU A 396 22.83 17.07 -3.75
N LEU A 397 22.56 17.06 -2.44
CA LEU A 397 22.88 18.18 -1.55
C LEU A 397 24.38 18.53 -1.60
N PHE A 398 25.25 17.51 -1.57
CA PHE A 398 26.70 17.67 -1.52
C PHE A 398 27.38 17.46 -2.88
N ILE A 399 26.79 16.60 -3.72
CA ILE A 399 27.36 16.04 -4.94
C ILE A 399 26.37 16.26 -6.10
N ASP A 400 26.62 17.29 -6.89
CA ASP A 400 25.86 17.63 -8.09
C ASP A 400 26.80 18.19 -9.19
N GLU A 401 26.22 18.65 -10.30
CA GLU A 401 26.95 19.23 -11.43
C GLU A 401 27.77 20.50 -11.08
N THR A 402 27.56 21.11 -9.91
CA THR A 402 28.29 22.30 -9.46
C THR A 402 29.62 21.97 -8.79
N VAL A 403 29.89 20.67 -8.52
CA VAL A 403 31.18 20.21 -8.01
C VAL A 403 32.30 20.58 -9.00
N PRO A 404 33.41 21.21 -8.56
CA PRO A 404 34.50 21.58 -9.46
C PRO A 404 35.13 20.37 -10.15
N GLY A 405 35.24 20.44 -11.49
CA GLY A 405 35.75 19.33 -12.29
C GLY A 405 34.75 18.20 -12.50
N TYR A 406 33.45 18.43 -12.25
CA TYR A 406 32.38 17.48 -12.56
C TYR A 406 32.41 17.04 -14.02
N ILE A 407 32.24 15.74 -14.24
CA ILE A 407 32.16 15.14 -15.59
C ILE A 407 30.98 14.18 -15.75
N GLY A 408 30.27 13.89 -14.66
CA GLY A 408 29.11 13.00 -14.61
C GLY A 408 28.91 12.44 -13.20
N SER A 409 27.84 11.68 -13.03
CA SER A 409 27.30 11.26 -11.74
C SER A 409 28.31 10.53 -10.83
N ALA A 410 28.06 10.65 -9.53
CA ALA A 410 28.67 9.81 -8.52
C ALA A 410 27.83 8.56 -8.27
N PHE A 411 28.46 7.50 -7.78
CA PHE A 411 27.83 6.20 -7.61
C PHE A 411 28.12 5.62 -6.23
N ASP A 412 27.08 5.06 -5.63
CA ASP A 412 27.14 4.26 -4.42
C ASP A 412 27.35 2.79 -4.79
N PHE A 413 28.31 2.17 -4.11
CA PHE A 413 28.61 0.76 -4.25
C PHE A 413 28.20 0.08 -2.95
N SER A 414 27.59 -1.10 -3.03
CA SER A 414 27.16 -1.83 -1.83
C SER A 414 27.30 -3.34 -2.03
N VAL A 415 27.44 -4.04 -0.90
CA VAL A 415 27.42 -5.51 -0.80
C VAL A 415 27.11 -5.84 0.66
N ASN A 416 26.32 -6.89 0.89
CA ASN A 416 26.04 -7.32 2.25
C ASN A 416 27.31 -7.89 2.91
N GLY A 417 27.60 -7.49 4.14
CA GLY A 417 28.77 -7.94 4.87
C GLY A 417 30.09 -7.25 4.46
N SER A 418 31.20 -7.97 4.53
CA SER A 418 32.55 -7.43 4.31
C SER A 418 33.26 -8.16 3.19
N PHE A 419 34.14 -7.45 2.45
CA PHE A 419 34.99 -8.02 1.41
C PHE A 419 36.46 -7.61 1.62
N GLU A 420 37.40 -8.35 1.01
CA GLU A 420 38.83 -8.05 1.17
C GLU A 420 39.30 -6.90 0.25
N GLU A 421 38.97 -6.99 -1.04
CA GLU A 421 39.39 -6.02 -2.06
C GLU A 421 38.40 -6.05 -3.24
N ALA A 422 38.06 -4.88 -3.77
CA ALA A 422 37.29 -4.70 -4.98
C ALA A 422 38.01 -3.75 -5.93
N THR A 423 37.80 -3.92 -7.24
CA THR A 423 38.26 -2.96 -8.25
C THR A 423 37.07 -2.20 -8.80
N ILE A 424 37.02 -0.89 -8.56
CA ILE A 424 36.02 0.00 -9.15
C ILE A 424 36.60 0.68 -10.39
N SER A 425 35.76 0.87 -11.40
CA SER A 425 36.14 1.50 -12.67
C SER A 425 35.05 2.42 -13.20
N PHE A 426 35.47 3.58 -13.69
CA PHE A 426 34.63 4.59 -14.34
C PHE A 426 35.04 4.72 -15.80
N THR A 427 34.10 4.50 -16.71
CA THR A 427 34.27 4.74 -18.15
C THR A 427 33.68 6.09 -18.49
N PHE A 428 34.45 6.94 -19.18
CA PHE A 428 34.07 8.31 -19.55
C PHE A 428 34.21 8.55 -21.06
N ASP A 429 33.74 9.69 -21.56
CA ASP A 429 33.88 10.05 -22.98
C ASP A 429 35.35 10.19 -23.38
N GLU A 430 35.79 9.38 -24.35
CA GLU A 430 37.15 9.39 -24.90
C GLU A 430 37.54 10.76 -25.49
N SER A 431 36.57 11.59 -25.90
CA SER A 431 36.82 12.94 -26.42
C SER A 431 37.49 13.87 -25.40
N LEU A 432 37.26 13.65 -24.10
CA LEU A 432 37.86 14.42 -23.01
C LEU A 432 39.39 14.28 -22.96
N LEU A 433 39.94 13.14 -23.43
CA LEU A 433 41.39 12.92 -23.51
C LEU A 433 42.09 13.82 -24.54
N THR A 434 41.33 14.55 -25.37
CA THR A 434 41.90 15.54 -26.28
C THR A 434 42.25 16.85 -25.59
N ASP A 435 41.66 17.12 -24.41
CA ASP A 435 42.03 18.25 -23.57
C ASP A 435 43.25 17.91 -22.69
N LEU A 436 44.28 18.75 -22.75
CA LEU A 436 45.51 18.57 -21.97
C LEU A 436 45.37 19.00 -20.51
N SER A 437 44.34 19.77 -20.16
CA SER A 437 43.99 20.05 -18.75
C SER A 437 43.23 18.91 -18.10
N PHE A 438 42.63 18.00 -18.87
CA PHE A 438 41.82 16.93 -18.32
C PHE A 438 42.70 15.85 -17.66
N VAL A 439 42.59 15.74 -16.34
CA VAL A 439 43.27 14.70 -15.55
C VAL A 439 42.21 13.95 -14.74
N PRO A 440 41.72 12.79 -15.23
CA PRO A 440 40.69 12.04 -14.53
C PRO A 440 41.25 11.40 -13.25
N ALA A 441 40.58 11.63 -12.12
CA ALA A 441 40.90 11.02 -10.84
C ALA A 441 39.62 10.63 -10.11
N ILE A 442 39.64 9.45 -9.49
CA ILE A 442 38.54 8.92 -8.68
C ILE A 442 38.70 9.47 -7.27
N TYR A 443 37.61 10.00 -6.72
CA TYR A 443 37.49 10.45 -5.34
C TYR A 443 36.46 9.59 -4.62
N TYR A 444 36.66 9.38 -3.33
CA TYR A 444 35.62 8.82 -2.46
C TYR A 444 35.08 9.89 -1.51
N TRP A 445 33.80 9.81 -1.22
CA TRP A 445 33.12 10.68 -0.26
C TRP A 445 33.34 10.19 1.16
N ASN A 446 34.12 10.93 1.94
CA ASN A 446 34.27 10.61 3.36
C ASN A 446 33.15 11.27 4.15
N GLU A 447 32.08 10.54 4.44
CA GLU A 447 30.89 11.03 5.15
C GLU A 447 31.18 11.61 6.55
N GLU A 448 32.17 11.07 7.28
CA GLU A 448 32.53 11.58 8.61
C GLU A 448 33.13 13.00 8.51
N THR A 449 33.87 13.24 7.44
CA THR A 449 34.54 14.52 7.21
C THR A 449 33.83 15.39 6.19
N GLN A 450 32.81 14.89 5.49
CA GLN A 450 32.19 15.54 4.34
C GLN A 450 33.21 16.08 3.32
N MET A 451 34.26 15.30 3.02
CA MET A 451 35.37 15.71 2.14
C MET A 451 35.60 14.67 1.04
N PHE A 452 35.83 15.12 -0.19
CA PHE A 452 36.33 14.25 -1.24
C PHE A 452 37.82 13.95 -1.07
N GLU A 453 38.14 12.66 -0.97
CA GLU A 453 39.50 12.16 -0.84
C GLU A 453 39.96 11.44 -2.12
N GLU A 454 41.08 11.90 -2.68
CA GLU A 454 41.64 11.34 -3.92
C GLU A 454 42.14 9.91 -3.72
N LEU A 455 41.71 9.00 -4.59
CA LEU A 455 42.23 7.64 -4.67
C LEU A 455 43.30 7.51 -5.75
N ALA A 456 44.23 6.59 -5.54
CA ALA A 456 45.31 6.28 -6.48
C ALA A 456 44.76 5.69 -7.79
N THR A 457 44.44 6.56 -8.74
CA THR A 457 43.72 6.22 -9.96
C THR A 457 44.67 5.78 -11.08
N THR A 458 44.35 4.67 -11.74
CA THR A 458 45.02 4.18 -12.95
C THR A 458 44.11 4.38 -14.17
N VAL A 459 44.62 5.00 -15.22
CA VAL A 459 43.85 5.30 -16.44
C VAL A 459 44.39 4.46 -17.61
N SER A 460 43.50 3.73 -18.28
CA SER A 460 43.81 2.93 -19.46
C SER A 460 42.75 3.15 -20.54
N GLY A 461 43.10 3.88 -21.60
CA GLY A 461 42.11 4.36 -22.57
C GLY A 461 41.20 5.38 -21.92
N ASN A 462 39.89 5.21 -22.06
CA ASN A 462 38.85 6.03 -21.44
C ASN A 462 38.27 5.41 -20.14
N VAL A 463 39.04 4.55 -19.47
CA VAL A 463 38.64 3.91 -18.21
C VAL A 463 39.61 4.32 -17.11
N ALA A 464 39.08 4.91 -16.05
CA ALA A 464 39.78 5.19 -14.79
C ALA A 464 39.42 4.11 -13.77
N SER A 465 40.39 3.58 -13.04
CA SER A 465 40.17 2.46 -12.10
C SER A 465 41.02 2.59 -10.83
N THR A 466 40.53 2.03 -9.73
CA THR A 466 41.25 1.94 -8.45
C THR A 466 40.81 0.71 -7.66
N LYS A 467 41.61 0.34 -6.65
CA LYS A 467 41.32 -0.75 -5.71
C LYS A 467 40.83 -0.17 -4.39
N VAL A 468 39.78 -0.77 -3.83
CA VAL A 468 39.14 -0.35 -2.58
C VAL A 468 38.95 -1.55 -1.66
N THR A 469 38.86 -1.30 -0.35
CA THR A 469 38.67 -2.33 0.70
C THR A 469 37.40 -2.11 1.52
N HIS A 470 36.57 -1.16 1.09
CA HIS A 470 35.26 -0.83 1.59
C HIS A 470 34.49 -0.21 0.43
N PHE A 471 33.18 -0.17 0.51
CA PHE A 471 32.37 0.62 -0.41
C PHE A 471 31.85 1.89 0.27
N SER A 472 31.54 2.87 -0.58
CA SER A 472 31.13 4.23 -0.26
C SER A 472 30.60 4.87 -1.56
N THR A 473 30.34 6.17 -1.55
CA THR A 473 30.10 6.96 -2.74
C THR A 473 31.42 7.31 -3.43
N TYR A 474 31.51 7.08 -4.73
CA TYR A 474 32.69 7.43 -5.53
C TYR A 474 32.29 8.28 -6.73
N ILE A 475 33.16 9.23 -7.07
CA ILE A 475 32.97 10.13 -8.21
C ILE A 475 34.26 10.22 -9.03
N LEU A 476 34.13 10.33 -10.35
CA LEU A 476 35.25 10.66 -11.23
C LEU A 476 35.23 12.16 -11.52
N LEU A 477 36.36 12.85 -11.30
CA LEU A 477 36.47 14.30 -11.51
C LEU A 477 37.69 14.66 -12.37
N ASN A 478 37.62 15.81 -13.03
CA ASN A 478 38.79 16.49 -13.57
C ASN A 478 39.61 17.12 -12.45
N LYS A 479 40.65 16.42 -12.01
CA LYS A 479 41.55 16.84 -10.93
C LYS A 479 42.11 18.25 -11.10
N THR A 480 42.41 18.67 -12.34
CA THR A 480 43.00 20.00 -12.58
C THR A 480 42.07 21.13 -12.19
N GLU A 481 40.76 20.97 -12.38
CA GLU A 481 39.75 21.95 -11.98
C GLU A 481 39.44 21.83 -10.48
N PHE A 482 39.32 20.60 -9.99
CA PHE A 482 39.09 20.33 -8.56
C PHE A 482 40.21 20.90 -7.68
N ASP A 483 41.48 20.74 -8.04
CA ASP A 483 42.60 21.29 -7.27
C ASP A 483 42.68 22.83 -7.33
N GLN A 484 42.11 23.46 -8.37
CA GLN A 484 42.21 24.91 -8.55
C GLN A 484 41.45 25.71 -7.50
N VAL A 485 40.32 25.19 -7.03
CA VAL A 485 39.48 25.90 -6.04
C VAL A 485 40.12 25.96 -4.65
N TRP A 486 41.10 25.09 -4.37
CA TRP A 486 41.81 25.01 -3.09
C TRP A 486 43.09 25.86 -3.02
N ASN A 487 43.32 26.77 -3.98
CA ASN A 487 44.56 27.58 -4.03
C ASN A 487 44.59 28.75 -3.03
N THR A 488 43.47 29.04 -2.37
CA THR A 488 43.39 30.13 -1.39
C THR A 488 43.79 29.63 -0.01
N GLU A 489 44.75 30.29 0.62
CA GLU A 489 45.18 29.98 1.99
C GLU A 489 44.20 30.60 3.00
N ILE A 490 43.58 29.75 3.83
CA ILE A 490 42.61 30.14 4.86
C ILE A 490 43.15 29.70 6.23
N LYS A 491 43.04 30.57 7.24
CA LYS A 491 43.44 30.25 8.61
C LYS A 491 42.52 29.17 9.21
N PRO A 492 43.06 28.16 9.93
CA PRO A 492 42.23 27.12 10.53
C PRO A 492 41.45 27.64 11.75
N PRO A 493 40.26 27.08 12.04
CA PRO A 493 39.55 27.34 13.28
C PRO A 493 40.40 26.90 14.49
N ASN A 494 40.31 27.63 15.61
CA ASN A 494 41.07 27.36 16.84
C ASN A 494 42.62 27.46 16.73
N TYR A 495 43.14 28.30 15.84
CA TYR A 495 44.56 28.62 15.81
C TYR A 495 45.01 29.23 17.16
N GLU A 496 45.83 28.50 17.95
CA GLU A 496 46.26 28.90 19.31
C GLU A 496 47.37 29.96 19.34
N GLU A 497 47.19 31.08 18.65
CA GLU A 497 47.87 32.31 19.07
C GLU A 497 46.81 33.25 19.66
N GLU A 498 46.54 33.08 20.97
CA GLU A 498 45.75 33.99 21.79
C GLU A 498 46.45 35.36 21.84
N PHE A 499 46.20 36.19 20.84
CA PHE A 499 46.51 37.61 20.96
C PHE A 499 45.43 38.30 21.78
N SER A 500 45.80 39.16 22.72
CA SER A 500 44.84 39.92 23.52
C SER A 500 44.04 40.95 22.71
N GLY A 501 44.36 41.09 21.42
CA GLY A 501 43.76 41.95 20.38
C GLY A 501 44.84 42.47 19.43
N LEU A 502 44.44 43.29 18.46
CA LEU A 502 45.30 43.85 17.42
C LEU A 502 45.81 45.24 17.83
N ASP A 503 47.11 45.49 17.65
CA ASP A 503 47.68 46.83 17.68
C ASP A 503 48.29 47.16 16.30
N VAL A 504 47.66 48.08 15.56
CA VAL A 504 48.09 48.48 14.21
C VAL A 504 48.60 49.92 14.16
N VAL A 505 49.69 50.17 13.45
CA VAL A 505 50.20 51.53 13.21
C VAL A 505 50.06 51.86 11.74
N PHE A 506 49.21 52.85 11.42
CA PHE A 506 49.14 53.43 10.09
C PHE A 506 50.26 54.44 9.92
N VAL A 507 51.17 54.17 9.00
CA VAL A 507 52.28 55.05 8.63
C VAL A 507 52.04 55.51 7.21
N ILE A 508 51.53 56.73 7.10
CA ILE A 508 50.97 57.25 5.84
C ILE A 508 51.88 58.37 5.33
N ASP A 509 52.32 58.22 4.09
CA ASP A 509 53.13 59.20 3.39
C ASP A 509 52.32 60.47 3.13
N SER A 510 52.90 61.59 3.56
CA SER A 510 52.40 62.94 3.35
C SER A 510 53.34 63.77 2.48
N SER A 511 54.28 63.15 1.77
CA SER A 511 55.22 63.87 0.92
C SER A 511 54.54 64.61 -0.24
N GLY A 512 55.24 65.61 -0.79
CA GLY A 512 54.72 66.48 -1.84
C GLY A 512 54.23 65.77 -3.10
N SER A 513 54.76 64.57 -3.40
CA SER A 513 54.35 63.75 -4.55
C SER A 513 52.91 63.24 -4.42
N MET A 514 52.42 63.05 -3.20
CA MET A 514 51.07 62.57 -2.91
C MET A 514 49.99 63.52 -3.46
N SER A 515 50.24 64.85 -3.48
CA SER A 515 49.33 65.85 -4.05
C SER A 515 49.00 65.62 -5.54
N SER A 516 49.90 64.92 -6.25
CA SER A 516 49.77 64.61 -7.67
C SER A 516 49.41 63.15 -7.93
N ASN A 517 49.88 62.23 -7.07
CA ASN A 517 49.71 60.80 -7.26
C ASN A 517 48.44 60.27 -6.58
N ASP A 518 47.91 60.96 -5.57
CA ASP A 518 46.66 60.68 -4.84
C ASP A 518 45.83 61.97 -4.63
N TYR A 519 45.47 62.62 -5.74
CA TYR A 519 44.77 63.93 -5.73
C TYR A 519 43.42 63.93 -4.98
N ASN A 520 42.75 62.78 -4.90
CA ASN A 520 41.46 62.63 -4.20
C ASN A 520 41.62 62.13 -2.76
N GLU A 521 42.86 62.01 -2.26
CA GLU A 521 43.16 61.55 -0.90
C GLU A 521 42.59 60.16 -0.56
N LEU A 522 42.53 59.26 -1.55
CA LEU A 522 41.97 57.92 -1.38
C LEU A 522 42.78 57.08 -0.37
N ARG A 523 44.04 57.42 -0.11
CA ARG A 523 44.82 56.80 0.98
C ARG A 523 44.20 57.04 2.35
N LEU A 524 43.60 58.22 2.57
CA LEU A 524 43.01 58.60 3.85
C LEU A 524 41.68 57.84 4.03
N GLU A 525 40.88 57.78 2.96
CA GLU A 525 39.64 57.01 2.97
C GLU A 525 39.90 55.52 3.22
N ALA A 526 40.87 54.92 2.52
CA ALA A 526 41.22 53.51 2.71
C ALA A 526 41.66 53.20 4.16
N ALA A 527 42.44 54.10 4.79
CA ALA A 527 42.83 53.95 6.18
C ALA A 527 41.64 54.05 7.14
N LYS A 528 40.69 54.96 6.91
CA LYS A 528 39.47 55.07 7.74
C LYS A 528 38.55 53.85 7.59
N GLN A 529 38.43 53.31 6.38
CA GLN A 529 37.68 52.08 6.13
C GLN A 529 38.29 50.88 6.85
N PHE A 530 39.62 50.83 6.98
CA PHE A 530 40.28 49.85 7.84
C PHE A 530 39.96 50.11 9.32
N VAL A 531 40.06 51.35 9.80
CA VAL A 531 39.73 51.70 11.20
C VAL A 531 38.31 51.26 11.57
N ALA A 532 37.35 51.36 10.65
CA ALA A 532 35.98 50.92 10.86
C ALA A 532 35.82 49.41 11.14
N LYS A 533 36.84 48.59 10.81
CA LYS A 533 36.85 47.14 11.01
C LYS A 533 37.59 46.70 12.27
N LEU A 534 38.18 47.63 13.01
CA LEU A 534 38.84 47.31 14.28
C LEU A 534 37.79 46.98 15.34
N GLY A 535 38.04 45.92 16.12
CA GLY A 535 37.17 45.53 17.23
C GLY A 535 37.43 46.36 18.50
N ASP A 536 36.58 46.20 19.51
CA ASP A 536 36.67 46.95 20.78
C ASP A 536 37.99 46.70 21.56
N LYS A 537 38.64 45.55 21.30
CA LYS A 537 39.93 45.17 21.89
C LYS A 537 41.11 45.63 21.04
N ASP A 538 40.88 46.19 19.87
CA ASP A 538 41.94 46.59 18.96
C ASP A 538 42.32 48.05 19.20
N ARG A 539 43.58 48.39 18.94
CA ARG A 539 44.05 49.78 19.02
C ARG A 539 44.78 50.13 17.75
N ALA A 540 44.63 51.36 17.32
CA ALA A 540 45.46 51.90 16.25
C ALA A 540 46.24 53.14 16.68
N ALA A 541 47.34 53.39 16.00
CA ALA A 541 48.08 54.64 16.05
C ALA A 541 48.23 55.19 14.63
N VAL A 542 48.30 56.52 14.52
CA VAL A 542 48.39 57.20 13.22
C VAL A 542 49.67 58.04 13.19
N ILE A 543 50.52 57.75 12.22
CA ILE A 543 51.78 58.44 11.97
C ILE A 543 51.74 59.05 10.57
N ASP A 544 52.00 60.35 10.55
CA ASP A 544 52.30 61.14 9.37
C ASP A 544 53.81 61.10 9.11
N PHE A 545 54.24 60.91 7.86
CA PHE A 545 55.66 61.01 7.52
C PHE A 545 55.96 61.66 6.16
N ASP A 546 56.99 62.51 6.20
CA ASP A 546 57.57 63.19 5.06
C ASP A 546 59.14 63.18 5.18
N ASN A 547 59.79 64.34 5.25
CA ASN A 547 61.16 64.52 5.72
C ASN A 547 61.37 64.02 7.16
N TYR A 548 60.33 64.13 7.99
CA TYR A 548 60.29 63.74 9.39
C TYR A 548 59.03 62.89 9.63
N ALA A 549 58.94 62.23 10.78
CA ALA A 549 57.73 61.48 11.15
C ALA A 549 57.13 62.08 12.42
N SER A 550 55.81 62.24 12.42
CA SER A 550 55.05 62.83 13.51
C SER A 550 53.93 61.88 13.95
N LEU A 551 53.87 61.59 15.25
CA LEU A 551 52.76 60.84 15.83
C LEU A 551 51.55 61.75 15.97
N TYR A 552 50.50 61.50 15.19
CA TYR A 552 49.26 62.27 15.27
C TYR A 552 48.28 61.70 16.28
N GLN A 553 48.29 60.38 16.47
CA GLN A 553 47.51 59.68 17.49
C GLN A 553 48.29 58.47 18.01
N ALA A 554 48.42 58.36 19.33
CA ALA A 554 48.95 57.16 19.99
C ALA A 554 47.87 56.06 20.06
N PHE A 555 48.26 54.82 20.41
CA PHE A 555 47.33 53.68 20.49
C PHE A 555 46.04 54.01 21.24
N THR A 556 44.91 53.85 20.56
CA THR A 556 43.56 54.01 21.10
C THR A 556 42.59 53.11 20.34
N SER A 557 41.51 52.67 21.00
CA SER A 557 40.36 52.00 20.37
C SER A 557 39.26 53.01 19.96
N ASP A 558 39.46 54.30 20.23
CA ASP A 558 38.52 55.35 19.83
C ASP A 558 38.61 55.65 18.32
N HIS A 559 37.67 55.10 17.55
CA HIS A 559 37.60 55.27 16.10
C HIS A 559 37.42 56.73 15.67
N GLU A 560 36.72 57.55 16.46
CA GLU A 560 36.54 58.96 16.15
C GLU A 560 37.86 59.73 16.31
N ALA A 561 38.63 59.45 17.36
CA ALA A 561 39.96 60.02 17.54
C ALA A 561 40.93 59.63 16.43
N LEU A 562 40.87 58.38 15.95
CA LEU A 562 41.67 57.88 14.84
C LEU A 562 41.32 58.57 13.52
N ASN A 563 40.04 58.64 13.18
CA ASN A 563 39.57 59.30 11.97
C ASN A 563 39.97 60.79 11.95
N ASN A 564 39.82 61.49 13.08
CA ASN A 564 40.27 62.87 13.24
C ASN A 564 41.79 63.03 13.09
N ALA A 565 42.58 62.02 13.42
CA ALA A 565 44.03 62.04 13.23
C ALA A 565 44.42 61.80 11.78
N ILE A 566 43.72 60.89 11.09
CA ILE A 566 43.91 60.63 9.66
C ILE A 566 43.57 61.89 8.84
N ASP A 567 42.50 62.61 9.20
CA ASP A 567 42.08 63.87 8.56
C ASP A 567 43.12 65.01 8.62
N ARG A 568 44.16 64.87 9.45
CA ARG A 568 45.21 65.89 9.60
C ARG A 568 46.42 65.66 8.70
N ILE A 569 46.52 64.52 8.04
CA ILE A 569 47.64 64.16 7.18
C ILE A 569 47.61 65.07 5.96
N ASP A 570 48.74 65.72 5.67
CA ASP A 570 48.88 66.61 4.51
C ASP A 570 49.56 65.90 3.33
N ASP A 571 49.97 66.69 2.34
CA ASP A 571 50.63 66.25 1.10
C ASP A 571 51.80 67.19 0.76
N SER A 572 52.62 67.53 1.76
CA SER A 572 53.78 68.41 1.65
C SER A 572 55.07 67.81 2.22
N GLY A 573 56.21 68.06 1.57
CA GLY A 573 57.53 67.63 2.06
C GLY A 573 58.27 66.66 1.13
N GLY A 574 59.31 66.00 1.67
CA GLY A 574 60.11 64.97 0.99
C GLY A 574 59.78 63.57 1.52
N THR A 575 60.53 62.54 1.15
CA THR A 575 60.23 61.14 1.53
C THR A 575 61.39 60.50 2.30
N ASN A 576 61.19 60.19 3.59
CA ASN A 576 62.17 59.53 4.44
C ASN A 576 61.60 58.27 5.13
N LEU A 577 61.70 57.14 4.42
CA LEU A 577 61.16 55.84 4.85
C LEU A 577 61.64 55.41 6.25
N SER A 578 62.91 55.68 6.58
CA SER A 578 63.47 55.37 7.91
C SER A 578 62.76 56.12 9.03
N SER A 579 62.34 57.37 8.78
CA SER A 579 61.70 58.19 9.81
C SER A 579 60.34 57.62 10.20
N GLY A 580 59.50 57.28 9.22
CA GLY A 580 58.18 56.70 9.46
C GLY A 580 58.26 55.35 10.17
N ILE A 581 59.02 54.39 9.62
CA ILE A 581 59.12 53.03 10.17
C ILE A 581 59.78 53.03 11.56
N SER A 582 60.81 53.84 11.80
CA SER A 582 61.46 53.87 13.12
C SER A 582 60.54 54.44 14.20
N LEU A 583 59.71 55.44 13.89
CA LEU A 583 58.74 55.98 14.84
C LEU A 583 57.61 54.98 15.12
N ALA A 584 57.18 54.24 14.10
CA ALA A 584 56.18 53.17 14.24
C ALA A 584 56.68 52.03 15.13
N ILE A 585 57.90 51.53 14.89
CA ILE A 585 58.53 50.52 15.75
C ILE A 585 58.62 51.03 17.20
N ASN A 586 58.97 52.30 17.40
CA ASN A 586 59.03 52.89 18.73
C ASN A 586 57.68 52.89 19.47
N GLN A 587 56.54 52.87 18.78
CA GLN A 587 55.24 52.74 19.46
C GLN A 587 55.11 51.38 20.16
N PHE A 588 55.67 50.32 19.58
CA PHE A 588 55.64 48.97 20.13
C PHE A 588 56.78 48.68 21.12
N THR A 589 57.91 49.39 21.00
CA THR A 589 59.10 49.14 21.83
C THR A 589 59.32 50.17 22.94
N SER A 590 58.43 51.16 23.09
CA SER A 590 58.54 52.15 24.16
C SER A 590 58.15 51.55 25.52
N ASP A 591 58.71 52.10 26.60
CA ASP A 591 58.32 51.74 27.98
C ASP A 591 56.83 52.00 28.29
N ALA A 592 56.12 52.75 27.44
CA ALA A 592 54.70 53.04 27.58
C ALA A 592 53.79 51.98 26.90
N TYR A 593 54.36 51.06 26.11
CA TYR A 593 53.62 49.99 25.46
C TYR A 593 53.39 48.84 26.44
N ASP A 594 52.11 48.51 26.69
CA ASP A 594 51.68 47.63 27.77
C ASP A 594 51.06 46.29 27.31
N ARG A 595 50.83 46.10 26.01
CA ARG A 595 50.21 44.89 25.44
C ARG A 595 51.22 43.98 24.77
N THR A 596 52.02 43.27 25.57
CA THR A 596 53.06 42.38 25.01
C THR A 596 52.52 41.17 24.26
N ASP A 597 51.26 40.84 24.50
CA ASP A 597 50.47 39.73 23.95
C ASP A 597 49.50 40.16 22.83
N ALA A 598 49.57 41.40 22.32
CA ALA A 598 48.80 41.82 21.16
C ALA A 598 49.53 41.46 19.85
N ALA A 599 48.77 41.24 18.77
CA ALA A 599 49.32 41.12 17.43
C ALA A 599 49.77 42.50 16.93
N LYS A 600 51.00 42.62 16.41
CA LYS A 600 51.63 43.93 16.15
C LYS A 600 51.86 44.13 14.68
N TYR A 601 51.16 45.10 14.09
CA TYR A 601 51.26 45.37 12.67
C TYR A 601 51.58 46.83 12.36
N ILE A 602 52.33 47.03 11.28
CA ILE A 602 52.57 48.34 10.69
C ILE A 602 52.05 48.29 9.26
N ILE A 603 51.17 49.21 8.89
CA ILE A 603 50.74 49.42 7.50
C ILE A 603 51.48 50.65 7.00
N PHE A 604 52.45 50.44 6.12
CA PHE A 604 53.35 51.46 5.60
C PHE A 604 53.02 51.77 4.14
N LEU A 605 52.40 52.92 3.88
CA LEU A 605 52.06 53.38 2.54
C LEU A 605 53.00 54.49 2.09
N THR A 606 53.53 54.40 0.87
CA THR A 606 54.38 55.44 0.26
C THR A 606 54.25 55.49 -1.25
N ASP A 607 54.43 56.67 -1.85
CA ASP A 607 54.53 56.83 -3.31
C ASP A 607 55.93 57.14 -3.84
N GLY A 608 56.89 57.27 -2.92
CA GLY A 608 58.24 57.72 -3.23
C GLY A 608 59.33 56.76 -2.73
N ASP A 609 60.52 56.94 -3.26
CA ASP A 609 61.74 56.31 -2.75
C ASP A 609 62.48 57.24 -1.78
N GLY A 610 63.01 56.67 -0.70
CA GLY A 610 63.70 57.42 0.35
C GLY A 610 64.78 56.61 1.06
N SER A 611 65.52 57.25 1.97
CA SER A 611 66.58 56.55 2.72
C SER A 611 66.00 55.52 3.68
N TYR A 612 66.43 54.27 3.55
CA TYR A 612 66.05 53.16 4.44
C TYR A 612 67.27 52.44 5.04
N SER A 613 67.21 52.10 6.32
CA SER A 613 68.20 51.24 6.99
C SER A 613 67.58 49.88 7.32
N THR A 614 68.20 48.80 6.83
CA THR A 614 67.76 47.41 7.07
C THR A 614 67.80 47.00 8.54
N SER A 615 68.48 47.77 9.39
CA SER A 615 68.45 47.58 10.86
C SER A 615 67.03 47.65 11.42
N TYR A 616 66.15 48.48 10.83
CA TYR A 616 64.77 48.62 11.29
C TYR A 616 63.93 47.39 10.96
N THR A 617 64.12 46.77 9.80
CA THR A 617 63.50 45.47 9.45
C THR A 617 63.84 44.42 10.50
N GLN A 618 65.12 44.31 10.85
CA GLN A 618 65.57 43.35 11.85
C GLN A 618 65.02 43.68 13.24
N THR A 619 64.93 44.95 13.62
CA THR A 619 64.34 45.36 14.91
C THR A 619 62.85 45.01 14.97
N ALA A 620 62.09 45.26 13.90
CA ALA A 620 60.68 44.90 13.84
C ALA A 620 60.48 43.39 13.98
N ALA A 621 61.18 42.59 13.17
CA ALA A 621 61.12 41.13 13.23
C ALA A 621 61.50 40.58 14.62
N ASN A 622 62.57 41.10 15.25
CA ASN A 622 63.00 40.66 16.58
C ASN A 622 61.99 41.00 17.70
N ASN A 623 61.05 41.91 17.46
CA ASN A 623 60.01 42.29 18.43
C ASN A 623 58.62 41.73 18.04
N GLY A 624 58.55 40.84 17.05
CA GLY A 624 57.30 40.26 16.56
C GLY A 624 56.37 41.29 15.91
N ILE A 625 56.94 42.28 15.22
CA ILE A 625 56.17 43.32 14.51
C ILE A 625 56.20 43.00 13.01
N THR A 626 55.03 42.77 12.44
CA THR A 626 54.83 42.48 11.01
C THR A 626 54.57 43.78 10.26
N ILE A 627 55.27 44.01 9.15
CA ILE A 627 55.13 45.24 8.35
C ILE A 627 54.52 44.90 6.99
N TYR A 628 53.33 45.42 6.71
CA TYR A 628 52.77 45.47 5.37
C TYR A 628 53.23 46.75 4.68
N THR A 629 53.68 46.63 3.43
CA THR A 629 54.13 47.79 2.65
C THR A 629 53.28 47.95 1.41
N ILE A 630 52.82 49.17 1.17
CA ILE A 630 52.01 49.55 0.01
C ILE A 630 52.80 50.57 -0.80
N GLY A 631 53.20 50.19 -2.01
CA GLY A 631 53.85 51.09 -2.95
C GLY A 631 52.84 51.67 -3.93
N LEU A 632 52.62 52.99 -3.90
CA LEU A 632 51.69 53.68 -4.77
C LEU A 632 52.39 54.30 -5.99
N GLY A 633 51.98 53.87 -7.18
CA GLY A 633 52.50 54.36 -8.45
C GLY A 633 53.96 53.98 -8.70
N SER A 634 54.57 54.61 -9.70
CA SER A 634 55.91 54.22 -10.20
C SER A 634 57.10 54.87 -9.49
N GLY A 635 56.85 55.73 -8.49
CA GLY A 635 57.88 56.50 -7.77
C GLY A 635 58.63 55.71 -6.70
N VAL A 636 58.17 54.49 -6.39
CA VAL A 636 58.70 53.65 -5.30
C VAL A 636 59.86 52.75 -5.73
N ARG A 637 60.74 52.40 -4.80
CA ARG A 637 61.71 51.29 -4.98
C ARG A 637 61.12 49.99 -4.44
N GLU A 638 60.45 49.24 -5.31
CA GLU A 638 59.80 47.97 -4.98
C GLU A 638 60.69 47.00 -4.21
N SER A 639 61.95 46.82 -4.63
CA SER A 639 62.89 45.91 -3.95
C SER A 639 63.11 46.25 -2.47
N THR A 640 63.03 47.54 -2.11
CA THR A 640 63.15 47.98 -0.73
C THR A 640 61.89 47.64 0.06
N LEU A 641 60.72 48.00 -0.46
CA LEU A 641 59.43 47.75 0.20
C LEU A 641 59.18 46.25 0.40
N ARG A 642 59.43 45.46 -0.65
CA ARG A 642 59.38 44.00 -0.60
C ARG A 642 60.31 43.43 0.46
N SER A 643 61.57 43.89 0.52
CA SER A 643 62.52 43.46 1.54
C SER A 643 62.12 43.83 2.97
N ILE A 644 61.36 44.92 3.16
CA ILE A 644 60.84 45.32 4.48
C ILE A 644 59.72 44.37 4.89
N ALA A 645 58.75 44.18 4.00
CA ALA A 645 57.59 43.35 4.28
C ALA A 645 57.98 41.89 4.53
N GLU A 646 58.64 41.26 3.56
CA GLU A 646 59.06 39.85 3.65
C GLU A 646 60.02 39.63 4.83
N GLY A 647 60.89 40.60 5.13
CA GLY A 647 61.83 40.53 6.25
C GLY A 647 61.18 40.58 7.64
N THR A 648 59.89 40.90 7.73
CA THR A 648 59.10 40.95 8.97
C THR A 648 57.92 39.98 8.99
N GLY A 649 57.77 39.15 7.95
CA GLY A 649 56.63 38.24 7.81
C GLY A 649 55.37 38.90 7.24
N GLY A 650 55.47 40.11 6.71
CA GLY A 650 54.36 40.81 6.04
C GLY A 650 54.45 40.73 4.51
N LYS A 651 53.45 41.30 3.84
CA LYS A 651 53.34 41.28 2.37
C LYS A 651 53.52 42.66 1.75
N TYR A 652 54.07 42.67 0.53
CA TYR A 652 54.19 43.87 -0.28
C TYR A 652 53.03 43.94 -1.27
N TYR A 653 52.39 45.09 -1.32
CA TYR A 653 51.29 45.41 -2.22
C TYR A 653 51.71 46.53 -3.18
N PHE A 654 51.42 46.32 -4.47
CA PHE A 654 51.62 47.33 -5.49
C PHE A 654 50.29 47.95 -5.90
N ALA A 655 50.12 49.24 -5.62
CA ALA A 655 48.97 50.01 -6.05
C ALA A 655 49.36 50.80 -7.31
N SER A 656 48.93 50.32 -8.49
CA SER A 656 49.25 51.02 -9.74
C SER A 656 48.60 52.41 -9.82
N THR A 657 47.44 52.58 -9.18
CA THR A 657 46.66 53.81 -9.06
C THR A 657 45.97 53.87 -7.68
N PRO A 658 45.56 55.06 -7.20
CA PRO A 658 44.97 55.21 -5.86
C PRO A 658 43.64 54.49 -5.64
N ASP A 659 42.85 54.22 -6.69
CA ASP A 659 41.57 53.50 -6.59
C ASP A 659 41.72 52.05 -6.12
N VAL A 660 42.90 51.45 -6.29
CA VAL A 660 43.21 50.09 -5.83
C VAL A 660 43.47 50.05 -4.31
N LEU A 661 43.74 51.19 -3.67
CA LEU A 661 44.12 51.25 -2.25
C LEU A 661 43.04 50.67 -1.33
N LEU A 662 41.76 50.88 -1.63
CA LEU A 662 40.66 50.34 -0.83
C LEU A 662 40.69 48.81 -0.80
N GLY A 663 40.90 48.17 -1.95
CA GLY A 663 41.04 46.72 -2.05
C GLY A 663 42.26 46.20 -1.29
N ILE A 664 43.39 46.89 -1.40
CA ILE A 664 44.62 46.51 -0.67
C ILE A 664 44.43 46.62 0.85
N TYR A 665 43.84 47.71 1.35
CA TYR A 665 43.55 47.83 2.78
C TYR A 665 42.52 46.79 3.24
N ASN A 666 41.57 46.39 2.37
CA ASN A 666 40.66 45.29 2.64
C ASN A 666 41.41 43.96 2.79
N GLU A 667 42.29 43.61 1.85
CA GLU A 667 43.14 42.42 1.92
C GLU A 667 44.01 42.41 3.18
N ILE A 668 44.70 43.52 3.47
CA ILE A 668 45.52 43.62 4.69
C ILE A 668 44.64 43.47 5.93
N SER A 669 43.42 44.01 5.95
CA SER A 669 42.52 43.84 7.10
C SER A 669 42.20 42.36 7.33
N LEU A 670 41.91 41.58 6.29
CA LEU A 670 41.68 40.14 6.44
C LEU A 670 42.93 39.39 6.95
N GLU A 671 44.13 39.83 6.56
CA GLU A 671 45.38 39.23 7.03
C GLU A 671 45.70 39.60 8.51
N THR A 672 45.13 40.69 9.04
CA THR A 672 45.49 41.29 10.34
C THR A 672 44.39 41.28 11.40
N VAL A 673 43.14 40.99 11.05
CA VAL A 673 41.96 41.09 11.92
C VAL A 673 41.78 39.88 12.84
N ASP A 674 41.08 40.16 13.95
CA ASP A 674 40.47 39.20 14.87
C ASP A 674 39.68 38.12 14.13
N TYR A 675 40.20 36.90 14.16
CA TYR A 675 39.62 35.74 13.48
C TYR A 675 38.78 34.87 14.42
N GLN A 676 38.61 35.31 15.68
CA GLN A 676 37.91 34.56 16.73
C GLN A 676 36.62 35.25 17.18
N THR A 677 36.48 36.57 17.02
CA THR A 677 35.24 37.27 17.36
C THR A 677 34.08 36.74 16.52
N ASP A 678 33.05 36.30 17.23
CA ASP A 678 31.74 35.92 16.74
C ASP A 678 30.76 36.94 17.34
N SER A 679 30.36 37.93 16.54
CA SER A 679 29.60 39.08 17.01
C SER A 679 28.11 38.80 17.26
N ASN A 680 27.53 37.82 16.55
CA ASN A 680 26.13 37.40 16.70
C ASN A 680 25.98 36.13 17.57
N ASN A 681 27.08 35.53 18.03
CA ASN A 681 27.12 34.29 18.82
C ASN A 681 26.39 33.14 18.11
N ASP A 682 26.56 33.01 16.79
CA ASP A 682 26.01 31.90 16.02
C ASP A 682 26.94 30.68 15.95
N GLY A 683 28.20 30.82 16.38
CA GLY A 683 29.23 29.77 16.33
C GLY A 683 30.23 29.95 15.19
N ILE A 684 29.99 30.89 14.27
CA ILE A 684 30.87 31.23 13.15
C ILE A 684 31.51 32.59 13.44
N SER A 685 32.85 32.69 13.36
CA SER A 685 33.50 33.99 13.56
C SER A 685 33.21 34.93 12.39
N ASP A 686 33.18 36.24 12.66
CA ASP A 686 32.94 37.30 11.68
C ASP A 686 33.89 37.20 10.46
N TYR A 687 35.10 36.65 10.68
CA TYR A 687 36.07 36.34 9.63
C TYR A 687 35.56 35.26 8.67
N PHE A 688 35.09 34.12 9.21
CA PHE A 688 34.58 33.03 8.38
C PHE A 688 33.24 33.39 7.74
N THR A 689 32.38 34.16 8.41
CA THR A 689 31.12 34.67 7.82
C THR A 689 31.37 35.49 6.55
N ARG A 690 32.44 36.31 6.52
CA ARG A 690 32.85 37.02 5.29
C ARG A 690 33.27 36.08 4.17
N LEU A 691 34.06 35.05 4.49
CA LEU A 691 34.53 34.07 3.51
C LEU A 691 33.41 33.17 2.97
N LEU A 692 32.37 32.92 3.79
CA LEU A 692 31.16 32.25 3.34
C LEU A 692 30.43 33.14 2.32
N CYS A 693 30.15 34.39 2.71
CA CYS A 693 29.44 35.36 1.85
C CYS A 693 30.14 35.66 0.52
N ASP A 694 31.48 35.74 0.52
CA ASP A 694 32.26 36.01 -0.70
C ASP A 694 32.51 34.76 -1.58
N GLY A 695 32.20 33.56 -1.06
CA GLY A 695 32.37 32.29 -1.75
C GLY A 695 33.81 31.73 -1.73
N THR A 696 34.68 32.26 -0.87
CA THR A 696 36.06 31.76 -0.72
C THR A 696 36.13 30.51 0.15
N LEU A 697 35.25 30.38 1.15
CA LEU A 697 35.14 29.18 1.98
C LEU A 697 34.15 28.20 1.31
N LEU A 698 34.64 27.02 0.95
CA LEU A 698 33.90 26.03 0.16
C LEU A 698 33.46 24.84 1.02
N LEU A 699 32.47 24.08 0.53
CA LEU A 699 32.17 22.76 1.07
C LEU A 699 33.35 21.81 0.85
N GLY A 700 33.40 20.68 1.56
CA GLY A 700 34.46 19.67 1.35
C GLY A 700 34.35 18.96 -0.01
N THR A 701 33.25 19.12 -0.75
CA THR A 701 33.18 18.72 -2.17
C THR A 701 33.79 19.76 -3.12
N GLY A 702 34.29 20.88 -2.61
CA GLY A 702 34.75 22.03 -3.42
C GLY A 702 33.60 22.89 -3.98
N LYS A 703 32.35 22.45 -3.80
CA LYS A 703 31.13 23.19 -4.12
C LYS A 703 31.04 24.48 -3.30
N ASP A 704 30.32 25.44 -3.84
CA ASP A 704 30.00 26.70 -3.15
C ASP A 704 29.19 26.45 -1.87
N ASN A 705 29.40 27.29 -0.85
CA ASN A 705 28.60 27.27 0.37
C ASN A 705 27.25 28.02 0.18
N PRO A 706 26.22 27.74 1.00
CA PRO A 706 24.89 28.35 0.85
C PRO A 706 24.85 29.88 0.95
N PHE A 707 25.73 30.50 1.74
CA PHE A 707 25.77 31.95 1.87
C PHE A 707 26.50 32.67 0.74
N LYS A 708 27.02 31.96 -0.27
CA LYS A 708 27.70 32.60 -1.40
C LYS A 708 26.79 33.63 -2.08
N GLY A 709 27.24 34.88 -2.12
CA GLY A 709 26.52 35.98 -2.75
C GLY A 709 25.54 36.73 -1.83
N TYR A 710 25.33 36.26 -0.60
CA TYR A 710 24.59 37.00 0.42
C TYR A 710 25.42 38.17 0.97
N SER A 711 24.72 39.19 1.47
CA SER A 711 25.36 40.33 2.12
C SER A 711 25.83 39.93 3.51
N TYR A 712 27.12 40.15 3.79
CA TYR A 712 27.69 39.97 5.13
C TYR A 712 26.87 40.67 6.22
N ASP A 713 26.40 41.89 5.97
CA ASP A 713 25.62 42.64 6.95
C ASP A 713 24.26 42.01 7.24
N ASP A 714 23.69 41.24 6.31
CA ASP A 714 22.39 40.60 6.50
C ASP A 714 22.54 39.29 7.24
N VAL A 715 23.53 38.47 6.87
CA VAL A 715 23.89 37.24 7.60
C VAL A 715 24.31 37.59 9.04
N GLN A 716 25.21 38.55 9.24
CA GLN A 716 25.69 38.94 10.58
C GLN A 716 24.59 39.49 11.50
N LYS A 717 23.48 40.02 10.95
CA LYS A 717 22.36 40.52 11.76
C LYS A 717 21.45 39.40 12.28
N ASN A 718 21.53 38.20 11.70
CA ASN A 718 20.64 37.09 12.00
C ASN A 718 21.45 35.87 12.43
N ASP A 719 21.38 35.47 13.71
CA ASP A 719 22.08 34.28 14.19
C ASP A 719 21.43 32.95 13.78
N ASP A 720 20.21 33.01 13.24
CA ASP A 720 19.39 31.91 12.71
C ASP A 720 18.72 32.43 11.43
N PHE A 721 19.34 32.18 10.28
CA PHE A 721 19.06 32.94 9.06
C PHE A 721 17.71 32.62 8.42
N ASP A 722 17.27 31.36 8.46
CA ASP A 722 15.99 30.89 7.93
C ASP A 722 14.86 30.86 8.99
N GLY A 723 15.20 30.94 10.28
CA GLY A 723 14.26 31.05 11.38
C GLY A 723 13.69 29.72 11.86
N ASP A 724 14.40 28.61 11.64
CA ASP A 724 13.95 27.28 12.02
C ASP A 724 14.22 26.93 13.50
N ASP A 725 14.93 27.78 14.25
CA ASP A 725 15.47 27.60 15.62
C ASP A 725 16.84 26.89 15.70
N LEU A 726 17.53 26.64 14.58
CA LEU A 726 18.96 26.31 14.50
C LEU A 726 19.78 27.56 14.20
N LYS A 727 20.94 27.69 14.86
CA LYS A 727 21.86 28.78 14.54
C LYS A 727 22.68 28.45 13.31
N ASN A 728 23.07 29.47 12.54
CA ASN A 728 23.91 29.28 11.35
C ASN A 728 25.17 28.44 11.62
N GLY A 729 25.81 28.58 12.80
CA GLY A 729 27.00 27.79 13.18
C GLY A 729 26.72 26.45 13.84
N GLU A 730 25.46 26.12 14.12
CA GLU A 730 25.00 24.76 14.39
C GLU A 730 24.79 23.98 13.08
N GLU A 731 24.56 24.68 11.97
CA GLU A 731 24.33 24.12 10.64
C GLU A 731 25.61 24.07 9.79
N LEU A 732 26.40 25.15 9.82
CA LEU A 732 27.67 25.27 9.09
C LEU A 732 28.87 25.24 10.04
N VAL A 733 29.62 24.14 10.00
CA VAL A 733 30.79 23.93 10.87
C VAL A 733 32.09 24.11 10.11
N VAL A 734 32.79 25.21 10.37
CA VAL A 734 34.12 25.47 9.79
C VAL A 734 35.14 24.48 10.33
N THR A 735 35.81 23.76 9.42
CA THR A 735 36.69 22.64 9.76
C THR A 735 38.02 22.72 9.02
N ALA A 736 39.11 22.26 9.67
CA ALA A 736 40.42 22.11 9.04
C ALA A 736 40.75 20.63 8.81
N TYR A 737 41.13 20.29 7.58
CA TYR A 737 41.58 18.97 7.19
C TYR A 737 43.12 18.94 7.12
N ALA A 738 43.74 18.53 8.23
CA ALA A 738 45.18 18.69 8.45
C ALA A 738 46.07 17.94 7.44
N SER A 739 45.63 16.79 6.92
CA SER A 739 46.41 15.98 5.97
C SER A 739 46.56 16.64 4.60
N LEU A 740 45.57 17.43 4.17
CA LEU A 740 45.60 18.20 2.91
C LEU A 740 45.89 19.69 3.10
N ASN A 741 46.03 20.15 4.35
CA ASN A 741 46.20 21.56 4.69
C ASN A 741 45.08 22.45 4.10
N ARG A 742 43.83 21.98 4.20
CA ARG A 742 42.63 22.66 3.69
C ARG A 742 41.75 23.13 4.86
N VAL A 743 41.07 24.25 4.67
CA VAL A 743 39.97 24.71 5.52
C VAL A 743 38.73 24.78 4.66
N TYR A 744 37.64 24.21 5.14
CA TYR A 744 36.38 24.06 4.44
C TYR A 744 35.25 24.15 5.45
N VAL A 745 34.01 24.17 4.97
CA VAL A 745 32.82 24.10 5.83
C VAL A 745 32.15 22.74 5.66
N GLN A 746 31.83 22.11 6.79
CA GLN A 746 30.90 20.99 6.84
C GLN A 746 29.50 21.57 6.93
N MET A 747 28.60 21.10 6.08
CA MET A 747 27.21 21.54 6.04
C MET A 747 26.35 20.42 6.61
N LEU A 748 25.78 20.67 7.79
CA LEU A 748 24.86 19.75 8.45
C LEU A 748 23.44 19.97 7.95
N SER A 749 23.06 21.23 7.68
CA SER A 749 21.89 21.71 6.93
C SER A 749 22.25 23.00 6.19
N ASP A 750 21.39 23.40 5.24
CA ASP A 750 21.47 24.67 4.55
C ASP A 750 20.79 25.77 5.41
N PRO A 751 21.56 26.72 5.96
CA PRO A 751 21.04 27.77 6.87
C PRO A 751 20.12 28.79 6.18
N THR A 752 19.82 28.59 4.90
CA THR A 752 18.90 29.44 4.15
C THR A 752 17.54 28.77 3.92
N THR A 753 17.37 27.52 4.34
CA THR A 753 16.17 26.72 4.15
C THR A 753 15.90 25.81 5.35
N ALA A 754 14.74 25.98 5.99
CA ALA A 754 14.38 25.24 7.21
C ALA A 754 14.23 23.72 7.06
N ASP A 755 14.17 23.22 5.83
CA ASP A 755 14.00 21.82 5.42
C ASP A 755 14.91 21.64 4.21
N THR A 756 16.14 21.17 4.47
CA THR A 756 17.24 21.20 3.50
C THR A 756 17.09 20.14 2.42
N ASP A 757 16.54 18.97 2.76
CA ASP A 757 16.39 17.84 1.83
C ASP A 757 14.96 17.70 1.25
N PHE A 758 14.07 18.61 1.65
CA PHE A 758 12.70 18.77 1.16
C PHE A 758 11.83 17.52 1.41
N ASP A 759 12.10 16.78 2.47
CA ASP A 759 11.31 15.61 2.90
C ASP A 759 10.08 15.98 3.76
N GLY A 760 10.00 17.26 4.16
CA GLY A 760 8.96 17.85 4.98
C GLY A 760 9.29 17.98 6.46
N ILE A 761 10.40 17.42 6.93
CA ILE A 761 10.89 17.46 8.30
C ILE A 761 11.84 18.66 8.43
N ASP A 762 11.59 19.53 9.40
CA ASP A 762 12.49 20.66 9.64
C ASP A 762 13.86 20.16 10.12
N ASP A 763 14.95 20.78 9.69
CA ASP A 763 16.34 20.37 9.97
C ASP A 763 16.62 20.24 11.48
N LYS A 764 16.04 21.12 12.30
CA LYS A 764 16.12 21.03 13.78
C LYS A 764 15.66 19.69 14.35
N ASP A 765 14.68 19.05 13.73
CA ASP A 765 14.11 17.79 14.18
C ASP A 765 15.00 16.62 13.77
N GLU A 766 15.92 16.80 12.82
CA GLU A 766 16.84 15.78 12.34
C GLU A 766 18.24 15.89 12.95
N ILE A 767 18.85 17.08 12.85
CA ILE A 767 20.22 17.36 13.31
C ILE A 767 20.34 17.12 14.81
N SER A 768 19.34 17.56 15.59
CA SER A 768 19.31 17.37 17.04
C SER A 768 19.28 15.90 17.49
N LYS A 769 18.92 14.97 16.57
CA LYS A 769 18.85 13.52 16.80
C LYS A 769 20.06 12.76 16.24
N SER A 770 21.03 13.47 15.65
CA SER A 770 22.14 12.85 14.89
C SER A 770 21.65 11.99 13.72
N ALA A 771 20.50 12.32 13.14
CA ALA A 771 20.07 11.76 11.87
C ALA A 771 20.90 12.41 10.74
N ARG A 772 21.09 11.69 9.64
CA ARG A 772 21.66 12.27 8.41
C ARG A 772 20.48 12.85 7.62
N LEU A 773 20.62 14.07 7.11
CA LEU A 773 19.71 14.60 6.10
C LEU A 773 19.62 13.58 4.96
N SER A 774 18.42 13.09 4.75
CA SER A 774 18.14 12.03 3.82
C SER A 774 16.65 12.02 3.54
N ASN A 775 16.30 12.43 2.33
CA ASN A 775 14.96 12.25 1.80
C ASN A 775 14.63 10.79 1.45
N ARG A 776 15.52 9.83 1.72
CA ARG A 776 15.27 8.38 1.64
C ARG A 776 14.82 7.81 2.99
N PHE A 777 13.84 6.94 2.89
CA PHE A 777 13.26 6.22 4.02
C PHE A 777 13.23 4.73 3.75
N GLU A 778 13.43 3.97 4.82
CA GLU A 778 13.15 2.54 4.85
C GLU A 778 12.03 2.30 5.85
N ALA A 779 11.06 1.49 5.46
CA ALA A 779 9.92 1.17 6.30
C ALA A 779 9.52 -0.29 6.15
N ASP A 780 9.06 -0.87 7.25
CA ASP A 780 8.28 -2.09 7.18
C ASP A 780 6.83 -1.72 6.86
N VAL A 781 6.36 -2.10 5.68
CA VAL A 781 4.96 -2.08 5.28
C VAL A 781 4.29 -3.28 5.93
N LYS A 782 3.49 -3.01 6.96
CA LYS A 782 2.75 -4.02 7.70
C LYS A 782 1.30 -4.08 7.23
N TYR A 783 0.78 -5.30 7.13
CA TYR A 783 -0.62 -5.56 6.82
C TYR A 783 -1.17 -6.66 7.74
N SER A 784 -2.36 -6.49 8.30
CA SER A 784 -2.97 -7.49 9.19
C SER A 784 -4.36 -7.89 8.68
N THR A 785 -4.50 -9.12 8.21
CA THR A 785 -5.77 -9.70 7.75
C THR A 785 -5.96 -11.11 8.30
N ASP A 786 -7.19 -11.48 8.66
CA ASP A 786 -7.57 -12.82 9.12
C ASP A 786 -6.72 -13.39 10.29
N GLY A 787 -6.09 -12.53 11.11
CA GLY A 787 -5.26 -12.93 12.24
C GLY A 787 -3.79 -13.25 11.90
N HIS A 788 -3.38 -13.01 10.65
CA HIS A 788 -2.00 -13.09 10.18
C HIS A 788 -1.44 -11.69 9.92
N ASP A 789 -0.22 -11.45 10.39
CA ASP A 789 0.53 -10.22 10.14
C ASP A 789 1.53 -10.49 9.00
N TYR A 790 1.47 -9.65 7.98
CA TYR A 790 2.36 -9.65 6.82
C TYR A 790 3.28 -8.43 6.88
N ASP A 791 4.46 -8.59 6.30
CA ASP A 791 5.54 -7.63 6.39
C ASP A 791 6.28 -7.53 5.05
N THR A 792 6.64 -6.32 4.67
CA THR A 792 7.38 -6.02 3.45
C THR A 792 8.26 -4.83 3.68
N GLU A 793 9.55 -4.98 3.41
CA GLU A 793 10.44 -3.83 3.43
C GLU A 793 10.14 -2.93 2.22
N ALA A 794 10.00 -1.64 2.47
CA ALA A 794 9.82 -0.61 1.47
C ALA A 794 10.92 0.43 1.59
N SER A 795 11.58 0.72 0.47
CA SER A 795 12.42 1.90 0.30
C SER A 795 11.68 2.93 -0.54
N PHE A 796 11.69 4.20 -0.12
CA PHE A 796 11.04 5.28 -0.85
C PHE A 796 11.68 6.63 -0.55
N LYS A 797 11.41 7.61 -1.42
CA LYS A 797 11.81 9.01 -1.23
C LYS A 797 10.59 9.89 -0.97
N VAL A 798 10.78 10.94 -0.18
CA VAL A 798 9.81 12.05 -0.06
C VAL A 798 10.52 13.32 -0.49
N ASP A 799 10.08 13.95 -1.56
CA ASP A 799 10.69 15.19 -2.05
C ASP A 799 9.60 16.16 -2.55
N TYR A 800 9.38 17.22 -1.79
CA TYR A 800 8.38 18.23 -2.13
C TYR A 800 8.76 19.09 -3.35
N ARG A 801 10.00 19.01 -3.84
CA ARG A 801 10.43 19.69 -5.07
C ARG A 801 9.75 19.10 -6.31
N TRP A 802 9.31 17.84 -6.27
CA TRP A 802 8.56 17.21 -7.36
C TRP A 802 7.28 17.98 -7.74
N PHE A 803 6.70 18.75 -6.83
CA PHE A 803 5.51 19.57 -7.11
C PHE A 803 5.81 20.87 -7.89
N PHE A 804 7.09 21.16 -8.18
CA PHE A 804 7.53 22.24 -9.07
C PHE A 804 7.86 21.72 -10.48
N GLU A 805 7.83 20.41 -10.69
CA GLU A 805 8.13 19.78 -11.98
C GLU A 805 6.92 19.83 -12.93
N ASN A 806 7.07 19.25 -14.12
CA ASN A 806 5.96 19.14 -15.07
C ASN A 806 5.04 17.99 -14.67
N ASN A 807 3.84 18.32 -14.20
CA ASN A 807 2.81 17.36 -13.78
C ASN A 807 2.24 16.46 -14.89
N GLN A 808 2.60 16.68 -16.15
CA GLN A 808 2.26 15.80 -17.27
C GLN A 808 3.29 14.69 -17.52
N VAL A 809 4.37 14.65 -16.73
CA VAL A 809 5.41 13.63 -16.81
C VAL A 809 5.28 12.71 -15.61
N TYR A 810 5.25 11.40 -15.86
CA TYR A 810 5.21 10.39 -14.80
C TYR A 810 6.46 10.50 -13.92
N ASN A 811 6.26 10.68 -12.62
CA ASN A 811 7.33 10.70 -11.62
C ASN A 811 7.18 9.45 -10.73
N GLN A 812 8.17 8.56 -10.80
CA GLN A 812 8.14 7.28 -10.09
C GLN A 812 8.16 7.46 -8.56
N GLY A 813 8.88 8.46 -8.04
CA GLY A 813 8.89 8.77 -6.61
C GLY A 813 7.51 9.16 -6.09
N LEU A 814 6.79 10.01 -6.84
CA LEU A 814 5.40 10.35 -6.53
C LEU A 814 4.47 9.15 -6.63
N ALA A 815 4.66 8.24 -7.60
CA ALA A 815 3.88 7.01 -7.70
C ALA A 815 4.11 6.08 -6.48
N ILE A 816 5.37 5.89 -6.06
CA ILE A 816 5.69 5.12 -4.86
C ILE A 816 5.02 5.76 -3.63
N LEU A 817 5.21 7.06 -3.43
CA LEU A 817 4.60 7.80 -2.32
C LEU A 817 3.06 7.70 -2.34
N ALA A 818 2.45 7.80 -3.52
CA ALA A 818 1.01 7.68 -3.73
C ALA A 818 0.48 6.30 -3.34
N SER A 819 1.24 5.23 -3.62
CA SER A 819 0.88 3.86 -3.25
C SER A 819 0.91 3.67 -1.73
N LEU A 820 1.92 4.22 -1.05
CA LEU A 820 2.09 4.14 0.40
C LEU A 820 1.02 4.94 1.15
N TYR A 821 0.68 6.15 0.69
CA TYR A 821 -0.45 6.91 1.24
C TYR A 821 -1.79 6.19 1.03
N SER A 822 -1.98 5.57 -0.13
CA SER A 822 -3.18 4.78 -0.40
C SER A 822 -3.30 3.56 0.51
N LEU A 823 -2.18 2.91 0.84
CA LEU A 823 -2.11 1.82 1.79
C LEU A 823 -2.40 2.29 3.22
N ASP A 824 -1.78 3.40 3.65
CA ASP A 824 -1.97 3.97 5.00
C ASP A 824 -3.40 4.43 5.27
N MET A 825 -4.24 4.56 4.23
CA MET A 825 -5.66 4.85 4.39
C MET A 825 -6.48 3.67 4.92
N TYR A 826 -5.99 2.45 4.76
CA TYR A 826 -6.65 1.26 5.29
C TYR A 826 -6.36 1.13 6.80
N SER A 827 -7.35 0.70 7.57
CA SER A 827 -7.19 0.54 9.03
C SER A 827 -6.24 -0.60 9.43
N ASP A 828 -5.99 -1.49 8.49
CA ASP A 828 -5.29 -2.77 8.54
C ASP A 828 -3.90 -2.69 7.87
N GLY A 829 -3.59 -1.61 7.15
CA GLY A 829 -2.27 -1.31 6.61
C GLY A 829 -1.60 -0.18 7.40
N TRP A 830 -0.30 -0.30 7.68
CA TRP A 830 0.49 0.79 8.24
C TRP A 830 1.98 0.63 7.90
N LEU A 831 2.72 1.73 8.02
CA LEU A 831 4.16 1.75 7.89
C LEU A 831 4.81 1.84 9.27
N GLU A 832 5.88 1.08 9.48
CA GLU A 832 6.82 1.27 10.58
C GLU A 832 8.15 1.75 10.00
N LEU A 833 8.48 3.02 10.24
CA LEU A 833 9.69 3.62 9.67
C LEU A 833 10.92 3.13 10.45
N ASN A 834 11.86 2.55 9.72
CA ASN A 834 13.09 1.94 10.22
C ASN A 834 14.30 2.88 10.09
N SER A 835 14.37 3.62 8.98
CA SER A 835 15.45 4.54 8.61
C SER A 835 14.89 5.85 8.02
N GLY A 836 15.68 6.93 8.07
CA GLY A 836 15.27 8.30 7.67
C GLY A 836 14.42 9.00 8.73
N ALA A 837 13.29 8.39 9.16
CA ALA A 837 12.43 8.95 10.21
C ALA A 837 12.00 7.91 11.25
N LYS A 838 11.62 8.38 12.45
CA LYS A 838 11.09 7.52 13.53
C LYS A 838 9.59 7.68 13.64
N GLY A 839 8.84 6.61 13.41
CA GLY A 839 7.40 6.63 13.59
C GLY A 839 6.72 5.35 13.14
N SER A 840 5.45 5.23 13.52
CA SER A 840 4.55 4.24 12.94
C SER A 840 3.26 4.95 12.57
N SER A 841 2.74 4.66 11.40
CA SER A 841 1.47 5.24 10.95
C SER A 841 0.23 4.54 11.53
N LYS A 842 0.43 3.43 12.28
CA LYS A 842 -0.61 2.56 12.85
C LYS A 842 -1.69 3.37 13.57
N SER A 843 -2.95 3.17 13.15
CA SER A 843 -4.20 3.70 13.73
C SER A 843 -4.62 5.15 13.39
N LYS A 844 -3.97 5.84 12.45
CA LYS A 844 -4.44 7.18 12.04
C LYS A 844 -4.58 7.39 10.53
N ASN A 845 -5.03 6.40 9.76
CA ASN A 845 -5.58 6.52 8.40
C ASN A 845 -5.02 7.76 7.64
N GLY A 846 -3.76 7.76 7.19
CA GLY A 846 -3.11 8.87 6.45
C GLY A 846 -2.54 10.02 7.28
N VAL A 847 -3.15 10.34 8.43
CA VAL A 847 -2.83 11.53 9.24
C VAL A 847 -1.48 11.42 9.92
N THR A 848 -1.11 10.25 10.47
CA THR A 848 0.21 10.12 11.11
C THR A 848 1.32 10.17 10.08
N LEU A 849 1.15 9.48 8.94
CA LEU A 849 2.14 9.49 7.87
C LEU A 849 2.35 10.91 7.34
N GLY A 850 1.25 11.62 7.03
CA GLY A 850 1.32 13.02 6.60
C GLY A 850 1.99 13.94 7.62
N LYS A 851 1.73 13.76 8.92
CA LYS A 851 2.38 14.54 9.98
C LYS A 851 3.86 14.24 10.15
N ILE A 852 4.32 13.02 9.82
CA ILE A 852 5.74 12.69 9.85
C ILE A 852 6.46 13.53 8.80
N PHE A 853 5.92 13.59 7.58
CA PHE A 853 6.48 14.37 6.47
C PHE A 853 5.96 15.82 6.43
N GLY A 854 5.69 16.40 7.61
CA GLY A 854 5.43 17.84 7.76
C GLY A 854 4.17 18.41 7.13
N LEU A 855 3.17 17.60 6.81
CA LEU A 855 1.85 18.13 6.42
C LEU A 855 1.17 18.78 7.64
N ASP A 856 0.61 19.97 7.45
CA ASP A 856 -0.16 20.70 8.48
C ASP A 856 -1.29 19.82 9.04
N ASP A 857 -1.78 20.12 10.26
CA ASP A 857 -2.80 19.40 11.06
C ASP A 857 -3.96 18.76 10.25
N GLY A 858 -3.63 17.70 9.52
CA GLY A 858 -4.48 17.22 8.43
C GLY A 858 -5.74 16.59 8.97
N GLU A 859 -6.83 16.77 8.23
CA GLU A 859 -8.15 16.32 8.64
C GLU A 859 -8.51 15.04 7.88
N ASN A 860 -8.85 13.99 8.63
CA ASN A 860 -9.46 12.81 8.05
C ASN A 860 -10.98 12.89 8.23
N PHE A 861 -11.69 12.96 7.09
CA PHE A 861 -13.14 12.95 7.03
C PHE A 861 -13.62 11.52 6.88
N LYS A 862 -14.35 11.03 7.89
CA LYS A 862 -14.86 9.67 7.91
C LYS A 862 -16.09 9.55 7.02
N ALA A 863 -16.43 8.33 6.62
CA ALA A 863 -17.63 8.02 5.86
C ALA A 863 -18.91 8.62 6.51
N SER A 864 -18.98 8.61 7.86
CA SER A 864 -20.10 9.20 8.62
C SER A 864 -20.17 10.73 8.55
N ASP A 865 -19.07 11.42 8.26
CA ASP A 865 -19.03 12.88 8.21
C ASP A 865 -19.63 13.41 6.90
N PHE A 866 -19.67 12.59 5.85
CA PHE A 866 -20.20 12.98 4.54
C PHE A 866 -21.70 13.21 4.51
N GLU A 867 -22.43 12.79 5.55
CA GLU A 867 -23.81 13.22 5.79
C GLU A 867 -23.95 14.75 5.85
N LYS A 868 -22.94 15.45 6.40
CA LYS A 868 -22.91 16.92 6.49
C LYS A 868 -22.69 17.59 5.14
N TYR A 869 -22.05 16.90 4.20
CA TYR A 869 -21.57 17.47 2.93
C TYR A 869 -22.43 17.07 1.72
N SER A 870 -23.50 16.30 1.93
CA SER A 870 -24.50 15.99 0.90
C SER A 870 -25.41 17.18 0.59
N LEU A 871 -25.84 17.32 -0.68
CA LEU A 871 -26.83 18.32 -1.09
C LEU A 871 -28.29 17.89 -0.82
N LEU A 872 -28.51 16.71 -0.22
CA LEU A 872 -29.83 16.27 0.23
C LEU A 872 -30.33 17.17 1.37
N ASP A 873 -31.51 17.79 1.20
CA ASP A 873 -32.10 18.68 2.22
C ASP A 873 -32.37 17.90 3.51
N SER A 874 -31.70 18.29 4.60
CA SER A 874 -31.80 17.79 5.99
C SER A 874 -33.23 17.63 6.56
N ALA A 875 -34.28 17.98 5.79
CA ALA A 875 -35.69 17.84 6.12
C ALA A 875 -36.40 16.62 5.47
N GLN A 876 -35.75 15.79 4.64
CA GLN A 876 -36.33 14.54 4.14
C GLN A 876 -35.42 13.31 4.30
N ASN A 877 -35.68 12.55 5.37
CA ASN A 877 -35.25 11.16 5.62
C ASN A 877 -33.72 10.93 5.67
N SER A 878 -33.33 9.81 6.29
CA SER A 878 -31.94 9.39 6.52
C SER A 878 -31.07 9.63 5.29
N VAL A 879 -29.87 10.18 5.49
CA VAL A 879 -28.86 10.25 4.44
C VAL A 879 -28.67 8.86 3.85
N ASP A 880 -28.51 8.81 2.52
CA ASP A 880 -28.12 7.58 1.85
C ASP A 880 -26.78 7.14 2.46
N SER A 881 -26.79 6.02 3.21
CA SER A 881 -25.59 5.41 3.78
C SER A 881 -24.66 4.86 2.69
N ASP A 882 -25.13 4.87 1.45
CA ASP A 882 -24.43 4.40 0.26
C ASP A 882 -23.68 5.57 -0.41
N ASP A 883 -22.74 5.25 -1.31
CA ASP A 883 -21.96 6.25 -2.06
C ASP A 883 -21.10 7.18 -1.18
N VAL A 884 -20.40 6.61 -0.19
CA VAL A 884 -19.46 7.31 0.69
C VAL A 884 -18.04 6.71 0.58
N SER A 885 -17.04 7.46 1.03
CA SER A 885 -15.68 6.99 1.30
C SER A 885 -15.04 7.81 2.42
N GLU A 886 -13.84 7.46 2.87
CA GLU A 886 -13.01 8.29 3.75
C GLU A 886 -11.98 9.04 2.90
N VAL A 887 -11.63 10.26 3.32
CA VAL A 887 -10.59 11.05 2.66
C VAL A 887 -9.73 11.77 3.71
N TYR A 888 -8.42 11.75 3.49
CA TYR A 888 -7.46 12.57 4.20
C TYR A 888 -7.15 13.83 3.38
N ILE A 889 -7.31 14.99 4.01
CA ILE A 889 -7.03 16.31 3.40
C ILE A 889 -6.00 17.05 4.25
N ALA A 890 -4.91 17.48 3.62
CA ALA A 890 -3.88 18.29 4.25
C ALA A 890 -3.24 19.28 3.25
N HIS A 891 -2.41 20.19 3.75
CA HIS A 891 -1.59 21.09 2.93
C HIS A 891 -0.20 21.31 3.55
N LYS A 892 0.75 21.79 2.72
CA LYS A 892 2.05 22.32 3.15
C LYS A 892 2.49 23.40 2.16
N LEU A 893 3.01 24.50 2.68
CA LEU A 893 3.67 25.54 1.89
C LEU A 893 5.13 25.12 1.65
N VAL A 894 5.54 25.09 0.39
CA VAL A 894 6.89 24.71 -0.04
C VAL A 894 7.50 25.88 -0.81
N SER A 895 8.76 26.20 -0.53
CA SER A 895 9.50 27.26 -1.23
C SER A 895 10.74 26.67 -1.88
N TYR A 896 10.87 26.77 -3.21
CA TYR A 896 12.00 26.21 -3.95
C TYR A 896 12.38 27.12 -5.12
N ASN A 897 13.68 27.38 -5.32
CA ASN A 897 14.21 28.28 -6.35
C ASN A 897 13.56 29.68 -6.41
N GLY A 898 13.13 30.20 -5.26
CA GLY A 898 12.46 31.50 -5.13
C GLY A 898 10.98 31.50 -5.52
N GLU A 899 10.41 30.37 -5.90
CA GLU A 899 8.98 30.15 -6.12
C GLU A 899 8.33 29.55 -4.87
N LYS A 900 7.03 29.82 -4.67
CA LYS A 900 6.25 29.28 -3.55
C LYS A 900 5.05 28.51 -4.07
N ARG A 901 4.86 27.28 -3.58
CA ARG A 901 3.71 26.44 -3.89
C ARG A 901 3.02 25.95 -2.63
N GLU A 902 1.71 26.10 -2.60
CA GLU A 902 0.84 25.46 -1.62
C GLU A 902 0.45 24.08 -2.16
N VAL A 903 0.92 23.02 -1.52
CA VAL A 903 0.70 21.64 -1.96
C VAL A 903 -0.41 21.00 -1.14
N PHE A 904 -1.53 20.66 -1.78
CA PHE A 904 -2.66 19.99 -1.14
C PHE A 904 -2.60 18.48 -1.34
N PHE A 905 -2.90 17.71 -0.30
CA PHE A 905 -2.97 16.23 -0.35
C PHE A 905 -4.41 15.78 -0.21
N LEU A 906 -4.92 15.03 -1.18
CA LEU A 906 -6.23 14.38 -1.17
C LEU A 906 -6.03 12.87 -1.35
N VAL A 907 -6.02 12.15 -0.24
CA VAL A 907 -5.84 10.69 -0.24
C VAL A 907 -7.19 10.04 0.04
N VAL A 908 -7.72 9.28 -0.92
CA VAL A 908 -9.06 8.68 -0.85
C VAL A 908 -8.95 7.19 -0.54
N ARG A 909 -9.62 6.76 0.54
CA ARG A 909 -9.66 5.35 0.94
C ARG A 909 -10.48 4.51 -0.06
N GLY A 910 -10.10 3.25 -0.23
CA GLY A 910 -10.90 2.26 -0.97
C GLY A 910 -12.08 1.70 -0.16
N THR A 911 -12.48 0.45 -0.42
CA THR A 911 -13.61 -0.19 0.29
C THR A 911 -13.22 -0.66 1.70
N ASN A 912 -14.09 -0.52 2.71
CA ASN A 912 -13.91 -1.09 4.06
C ASN A 912 -14.52 -2.48 4.17
N GLY A 913 -14.91 -3.04 3.02
CA GLY A 913 -15.58 -4.32 2.91
C GLY A 913 -17.06 -4.27 3.29
N LYS A 914 -17.67 -3.13 3.61
CA LYS A 914 -19.12 -3.10 3.89
C LYS A 914 -19.96 -3.17 2.62
N ASN A 915 -21.15 -3.76 2.73
CA ASN A 915 -22.07 -3.89 1.60
C ASN A 915 -22.48 -2.52 1.03
N GLU A 916 -22.56 -1.46 1.85
CA GLU A 916 -22.87 -0.11 1.38
C GLU A 916 -21.86 0.42 0.34
N GLU A 917 -20.57 0.12 0.53
CA GLU A 917 -19.50 0.55 -0.39
C GLU A 917 -19.40 -0.38 -1.61
N TRP A 918 -19.55 -1.69 -1.41
CA TRP A 918 -19.60 -2.66 -2.50
C TRP A 918 -20.80 -2.49 -3.41
N SER A 919 -22.00 -2.28 -2.85
CA SER A 919 -23.22 -1.97 -3.61
C SER A 919 -23.01 -0.74 -4.50
N SER A 920 -22.29 0.26 -3.98
CA SER A 920 -21.96 1.48 -4.70
C SER A 920 -20.96 1.26 -5.84
N ASN A 921 -20.05 0.28 -5.75
CA ASN A 921 -19.15 -0.08 -6.86
C ASN A 921 -19.89 -0.71 -8.05
N PHE A 922 -21.00 -1.40 -7.80
CA PHE A 922 -21.78 -2.10 -8.84
C PHE A 922 -23.02 -1.31 -9.31
N ASP A 923 -23.45 -0.27 -8.58
CA ASP A 923 -24.43 0.71 -9.04
C ASP A 923 -23.77 1.81 -9.90
N ILE A 924 -23.46 1.43 -11.14
CA ILE A 924 -22.78 2.25 -12.13
C ILE A 924 -23.63 3.43 -12.64
N GLY A 925 -24.95 3.42 -12.40
CA GLY A 925 -25.95 4.39 -12.87
C GLY A 925 -26.32 4.24 -14.34
N ALA A 926 -27.47 4.75 -14.77
CA ALA A 926 -27.80 4.91 -16.19
C ALA A 926 -28.60 6.18 -16.46
N ASN A 927 -28.34 6.83 -17.60
CA ASN A 927 -29.02 8.07 -18.00
C ASN A 927 -30.34 7.77 -18.74
N THR A 928 -31.22 6.99 -18.11
CA THR A 928 -32.53 6.65 -18.69
C THR A 928 -33.66 6.95 -17.71
N ALA A 929 -34.79 7.42 -18.23
CA ALA A 929 -35.99 7.63 -17.43
C ALA A 929 -36.50 6.34 -16.74
N ASN A 930 -36.13 5.16 -17.27
CA ASN A 930 -36.45 3.87 -16.65
C ASN A 930 -35.62 3.60 -15.41
N TYR A 931 -34.32 3.91 -15.45
CA TYR A 931 -33.42 3.85 -14.30
C TYR A 931 -33.90 4.83 -13.22
N GLU A 932 -34.03 6.13 -13.56
CA GLU A 932 -34.44 7.17 -12.60
C GLU A 932 -35.79 6.88 -11.94
N LYS A 933 -36.74 6.30 -12.67
CA LYS A 933 -38.04 5.90 -12.12
C LYS A 933 -37.93 4.79 -11.07
N ARG A 934 -36.92 3.92 -11.16
CA ARG A 934 -36.71 2.76 -10.27
C ARG A 934 -35.81 3.10 -9.09
N THR A 935 -34.70 3.78 -9.34
CA THR A 935 -33.67 4.06 -8.34
C THR A 935 -33.85 5.43 -7.67
N GLY A 936 -34.59 6.34 -8.31
CA GLY A 936 -34.71 7.74 -7.90
C GLY A 936 -33.59 8.61 -8.49
N GLU A 937 -33.83 9.92 -8.59
CA GLU A 937 -32.78 10.87 -8.96
C GLU A 937 -31.87 11.15 -7.75
N HIS A 938 -30.55 11.04 -7.92
CA HIS A 938 -29.57 11.40 -6.90
C HIS A 938 -29.02 12.82 -7.14
N PRO A 939 -29.21 13.79 -6.22
CA PRO A 939 -28.86 15.19 -6.45
C PRO A 939 -27.36 15.46 -6.47
N ASP A 940 -26.56 14.60 -5.83
CA ASP A 940 -25.09 14.67 -5.84
C ASP A 940 -24.48 13.99 -7.08
N TRP A 941 -25.25 13.26 -7.91
CA TRP A 941 -24.74 12.66 -9.15
C TRP A 941 -24.81 13.70 -10.28
N LYS A 942 -23.75 14.51 -10.40
CA LYS A 942 -23.69 15.72 -11.24
C LYS A 942 -23.29 15.41 -12.67
N ASN A 943 -22.27 14.58 -12.88
CA ASN A 943 -21.87 14.18 -14.22
C ASN A 943 -22.43 12.79 -14.53
N LYS A 944 -23.44 12.74 -15.41
CA LYS A 944 -24.09 11.48 -15.79
C LYS A 944 -23.21 10.58 -16.66
N GLU A 945 -22.14 11.10 -17.25
CA GLU A 945 -21.15 10.29 -17.96
C GLU A 945 -20.31 9.46 -16.99
N ASN A 946 -20.06 10.00 -15.79
CA ASN A 946 -19.35 9.29 -14.72
C ASN A 946 -20.20 8.17 -14.11
N HIS A 947 -19.51 7.18 -13.55
CA HIS A 947 -20.06 6.16 -12.68
C HIS A 947 -20.80 6.82 -11.50
N LYS A 948 -22.06 6.45 -11.28
CA LYS A 948 -22.93 7.14 -10.30
C LYS A 948 -22.36 7.11 -8.89
N GLY A 949 -21.98 5.93 -8.38
CA GLY A 949 -21.41 5.80 -7.03
C GLY A 949 -20.18 6.69 -6.81
N PHE A 950 -19.18 6.60 -7.69
CA PHE A 950 -17.94 7.36 -7.60
C PHE A 950 -18.15 8.88 -7.78
N ASP A 951 -18.98 9.32 -8.72
CA ASP A 951 -19.27 10.74 -8.95
C ASP A 951 -19.98 11.39 -7.74
N VAL A 952 -20.93 10.67 -7.14
CA VAL A 952 -21.62 11.13 -5.92
C VAL A 952 -20.61 11.36 -4.79
N THR A 953 -19.72 10.39 -4.56
CA THR A 953 -18.70 10.51 -3.51
C THR A 953 -17.69 11.62 -3.82
N ALA A 954 -17.22 11.74 -5.07
CA ALA A 954 -16.30 12.80 -5.50
C ALA A 954 -16.88 14.20 -5.24
N ASN A 955 -18.15 14.44 -5.60
CA ASN A 955 -18.81 15.73 -5.33
C ASN A 955 -18.94 16.04 -3.82
N ARG A 956 -19.16 15.02 -2.98
CA ARG A 956 -19.18 15.18 -1.52
C ARG A 956 -17.79 15.48 -0.96
N ILE A 957 -16.73 14.86 -1.51
CA ILE A 957 -15.33 15.17 -1.17
C ILE A 957 -14.97 16.60 -1.58
N LEU A 958 -15.38 17.07 -2.76
CA LEU A 958 -15.17 18.47 -3.16
C LEU A 958 -15.81 19.46 -2.18
N ASN A 959 -16.99 19.14 -1.64
CA ASN A 959 -17.61 19.96 -0.60
C ASN A 959 -16.81 19.93 0.73
N ALA A 960 -16.27 18.78 1.11
CA ALA A 960 -15.40 18.65 2.28
C ALA A 960 -14.09 19.43 2.10
N PHE A 961 -13.46 19.33 0.92
CA PHE A 961 -12.26 20.10 0.55
C PHE A 961 -12.51 21.61 0.63
N ASN A 962 -13.61 22.10 0.07
CA ASN A 962 -13.98 23.51 0.20
C ASN A 962 -14.18 23.95 1.66
N SER A 963 -14.78 23.08 2.50
CA SER A 963 -14.89 23.34 3.94
C SER A 963 -13.53 23.35 4.64
N TYR A 964 -12.60 22.50 4.22
CA TYR A 964 -11.22 22.47 4.73
C TYR A 964 -10.49 23.77 4.38
N LEU A 965 -10.57 24.21 3.12
CA LEU A 965 -10.01 25.50 2.68
C LEU A 965 -10.56 26.66 3.50
N ASP A 966 -11.88 26.68 3.77
CA ASP A 966 -12.52 27.72 4.58
C ASP A 966 -12.04 27.75 6.03
N ASN A 967 -11.79 26.58 6.63
CA ASN A 967 -11.29 26.46 7.99
C ASN A 967 -9.81 26.85 8.13
N ASN A 968 -9.01 26.64 7.07
CA ASN A 968 -7.56 26.80 7.07
C ASN A 968 -7.05 28.05 6.31
N LYS A 969 -7.92 29.02 6.00
CA LYS A 969 -7.53 30.30 5.36
C LYS A 969 -6.42 31.10 6.07
N GLY A 970 -6.15 30.79 7.34
CA GLY A 970 -5.11 31.46 8.12
C GLY A 970 -3.72 30.85 7.98
N THR A 971 -3.63 29.60 7.50
CA THR A 971 -2.37 28.86 7.30
C THR A 971 -2.02 28.75 5.82
N ILE A 972 -3.04 28.64 4.95
CA ILE A 972 -2.89 28.61 3.49
C ILE A 972 -2.40 29.96 2.96
N ASP A 973 -1.28 29.97 2.23
CA ASP A 973 -0.79 31.14 1.51
C ASP A 973 -1.63 31.38 0.24
N SER A 974 -2.41 32.47 0.25
CA SER A 974 -3.28 32.79 -0.87
C SER A 974 -2.56 33.33 -2.11
N ASP A 975 -1.30 33.75 -1.97
CA ASP A 975 -0.50 34.33 -3.04
C ASP A 975 0.42 33.27 -3.70
N ALA A 976 0.58 32.09 -3.10
CA ALA A 976 1.31 30.95 -3.66
C ALA A 976 0.53 30.27 -4.80
N GLU A 977 1.27 29.69 -5.76
CA GLU A 977 0.68 28.77 -6.75
C GLU A 977 0.21 27.50 -6.05
N LYS A 978 -0.78 26.79 -6.58
CA LYS A 978 -1.40 25.65 -5.89
C LYS A 978 -1.16 24.37 -6.64
N SER A 979 -0.53 23.40 -5.99
CA SER A 979 -0.41 22.03 -6.50
C SER A 979 -1.33 21.13 -5.70
N ILE A 980 -1.86 20.08 -6.33
CA ILE A 980 -2.76 19.14 -5.65
C ILE A 980 -2.40 17.70 -5.98
N PHE A 981 -1.95 16.98 -4.96
CA PHE A 981 -1.66 15.55 -5.02
C PHE A 981 -2.90 14.74 -4.69
N ILE A 982 -3.32 13.87 -5.61
CA ILE A 982 -4.54 13.07 -5.47
C ILE A 982 -4.20 11.60 -5.70
N THR A 983 -4.56 10.76 -4.73
CA THR A 983 -4.31 9.31 -4.84
C THR A 983 -5.40 8.50 -4.15
N GLY A 984 -5.44 7.21 -4.50
CA GLY A 984 -6.26 6.22 -3.85
C GLY A 984 -6.02 4.83 -4.44
N HIS A 985 -6.59 3.84 -3.77
CA HIS A 985 -6.57 2.44 -4.20
C HIS A 985 -7.99 1.92 -4.46
N SER A 986 -8.20 1.10 -5.49
CA SER A 986 -9.48 0.45 -5.81
C SER A 986 -10.64 1.47 -5.96
N ARG A 987 -11.71 1.34 -5.18
CA ARG A 987 -12.79 2.36 -5.11
C ARG A 987 -12.25 3.79 -4.89
N GLY A 988 -11.24 3.95 -4.03
CA GLY A 988 -10.63 5.24 -3.73
C GLY A 988 -9.91 5.81 -4.95
N ALA A 989 -9.26 4.95 -5.72
CA ALA A 989 -8.59 5.27 -6.98
C ALA A 989 -9.59 5.74 -8.05
N ALA A 990 -10.77 5.11 -8.16
CA ALA A 990 -11.84 5.58 -9.05
C ALA A 990 -12.36 6.98 -8.67
N ILE A 991 -12.50 7.25 -7.38
CA ILE A 991 -12.92 8.57 -6.90
C ILE A 991 -11.81 9.60 -7.14
N ALA A 992 -10.55 9.25 -6.87
CA ALA A 992 -9.37 10.06 -7.14
C ALA A 992 -9.22 10.38 -8.64
N ASN A 993 -9.51 9.44 -9.53
CA ASN A 993 -9.53 9.62 -10.98
C ASN A 993 -10.54 10.71 -11.40
N ILE A 994 -11.76 10.67 -10.86
CA ILE A 994 -12.79 11.71 -11.13
C ILE A 994 -12.39 13.07 -10.53
N LEU A 995 -11.80 13.08 -9.32
CA LEU A 995 -11.29 14.32 -8.70
C LEU A 995 -10.15 14.92 -9.53
N GLY A 996 -9.24 14.08 -10.04
CA GLY A 996 -8.16 14.49 -10.93
C GLY A 996 -8.66 15.21 -12.17
N ALA A 997 -9.66 14.63 -12.84
CA ALA A 997 -10.30 15.27 -14.00
C ALA A 997 -10.92 16.63 -13.63
N TYR A 998 -11.57 16.74 -12.47
CA TYR A 998 -12.10 18.01 -11.98
C TYR A 998 -11.02 19.07 -11.77
N PHE A 999 -9.87 18.70 -11.17
CA PHE A 999 -8.80 19.66 -10.89
C PHE A 999 -7.95 19.99 -12.11
N GLU A 1000 -7.80 19.09 -13.08
CA GLU A 1000 -7.17 19.42 -14.36
C GLU A 1000 -8.02 20.42 -15.17
N ASP A 1001 -9.35 20.33 -15.07
CA ASP A 1001 -10.27 21.33 -15.63
C ASP A 1001 -10.28 22.67 -14.84
N ASP A 1002 -9.77 22.68 -13.60
CA ASP A 1002 -9.65 23.88 -12.74
C ASP A 1002 -8.25 24.50 -12.86
N PHE A 1003 -8.13 25.51 -13.73
CA PHE A 1003 -6.88 26.27 -13.99
C PHE A 1003 -6.25 26.98 -12.77
N ASN A 1004 -6.79 26.83 -11.55
CA ASN A 1004 -6.20 27.35 -10.33
C ASN A 1004 -5.30 26.34 -9.60
N TYR A 1005 -5.24 25.09 -10.06
CA TYR A 1005 -4.48 24.02 -9.45
C TYR A 1005 -3.64 23.29 -10.51
N ASP A 1006 -2.44 22.86 -10.12
CA ASP A 1006 -1.60 21.92 -10.85
C ASP A 1006 -1.79 20.53 -10.24
N PRO A 1007 -2.62 19.64 -10.83
CA PRO A 1007 -2.88 18.32 -10.28
C PRO A 1007 -1.74 17.33 -10.56
N TYR A 1008 -1.46 16.47 -9.58
CA TYR A 1008 -0.55 15.32 -9.65
C TYR A 1008 -1.33 14.10 -9.20
N VAL A 1009 -1.78 13.26 -10.15
CA VAL A 1009 -2.78 12.23 -9.85
C VAL A 1009 -2.25 10.85 -10.20
N TYR A 1010 -2.13 10.02 -9.17
CA TYR A 1010 -1.67 8.64 -9.28
C TYR A 1010 -2.72 7.74 -8.65
N THR A 1011 -3.26 6.81 -9.43
CA THR A 1011 -4.34 5.93 -8.97
C THR A 1011 -3.92 4.48 -9.11
N PHE A 1012 -4.29 3.64 -8.14
CA PHE A 1012 -3.90 2.23 -8.11
C PHE A 1012 -5.12 1.34 -8.10
N ALA A 1013 -5.12 0.30 -8.93
CA ALA A 1013 -6.26 -0.59 -9.08
C ALA A 1013 -7.57 0.14 -9.46
N ALA A 1014 -7.49 1.27 -10.16
CA ALA A 1014 -8.67 2.10 -10.43
C ALA A 1014 -9.68 1.34 -11.31
N PRO A 1015 -10.94 1.16 -10.88
CA PRO A 1015 -12.05 0.78 -11.77
C PRO A 1015 -12.22 1.74 -12.94
N ASN A 1016 -12.89 1.32 -14.02
CA ASN A 1016 -13.31 2.28 -15.05
C ASN A 1016 -14.37 3.25 -14.47
N THR A 1017 -14.23 4.54 -14.76
CA THR A 1017 -14.94 5.60 -14.03
C THR A 1017 -15.93 6.40 -14.87
N THR A 1018 -15.77 6.45 -16.20
CA THR A 1018 -16.52 7.38 -17.05
C THR A 1018 -16.88 6.81 -18.40
N THR A 1019 -17.97 7.29 -18.98
CA THR A 1019 -18.37 7.03 -20.38
C THR A 1019 -18.02 8.20 -21.31
N SER A 1020 -17.26 9.18 -20.81
CA SER A 1020 -16.85 10.35 -21.58
C SER A 1020 -15.94 9.94 -22.75
N PRO A 1021 -16.21 10.43 -23.98
CA PRO A 1021 -15.34 10.17 -25.13
C PRO A 1021 -13.99 10.90 -25.05
N ASN A 1022 -13.85 11.85 -24.13
CA ASN A 1022 -12.64 12.65 -23.93
C ASN A 1022 -11.83 12.19 -22.72
N ALA A 1023 -12.09 10.99 -22.20
CA ALA A 1023 -11.42 10.51 -20.98
C ALA A 1023 -9.88 10.47 -21.13
N SER A 1024 -9.39 10.14 -22.33
CA SER A 1024 -7.96 10.11 -22.66
C SER A 1024 -7.31 11.49 -22.91
N ASP A 1025 -8.08 12.59 -22.90
CA ASP A 1025 -7.54 13.93 -23.16
C ASP A 1025 -6.79 14.50 -21.94
N TYR A 1026 -7.00 13.91 -20.76
CA TYR A 1026 -6.38 14.33 -19.49
C TYR A 1026 -4.94 13.80 -19.42
N GLN A 1027 -4.00 14.66 -19.05
CA GLN A 1027 -2.56 14.37 -19.13
C GLN A 1027 -1.87 14.29 -17.77
N THR A 1028 -2.55 14.68 -16.69
CA THR A 1028 -1.99 14.74 -15.33
C THR A 1028 -2.37 13.54 -14.45
N ILE A 1029 -3.07 12.57 -15.05
CA ILE A 1029 -3.66 11.42 -14.37
C ILE A 1029 -3.03 10.14 -14.89
N PHE A 1030 -2.32 9.44 -14.01
CA PHE A 1030 -1.70 8.15 -14.27
C PHE A 1030 -2.42 7.06 -13.48
N ASN A 1031 -3.01 6.11 -14.18
CA ASN A 1031 -3.72 4.98 -13.59
C ASN A 1031 -2.83 3.74 -13.69
N ILE A 1032 -2.28 3.29 -12.58
CA ILE A 1032 -1.47 2.08 -12.48
C ILE A 1032 -2.41 0.89 -12.29
N VAL A 1033 -2.32 -0.07 -13.21
CA VAL A 1033 -3.19 -1.25 -13.27
C VAL A 1033 -2.33 -2.51 -13.30
N ASN A 1034 -2.60 -3.42 -12.36
CA ASN A 1034 -2.12 -4.79 -12.47
C ASN A 1034 -3.02 -5.53 -13.48
N THR A 1035 -2.44 -6.16 -14.50
CA THR A 1035 -3.24 -6.89 -15.51
C THR A 1035 -3.95 -8.12 -14.95
N ASP A 1036 -3.48 -8.65 -13.83
CA ASP A 1036 -4.03 -9.86 -13.20
C ASP A 1036 -5.14 -9.50 -12.21
N ASP A 1037 -5.35 -8.20 -11.97
CA ASP A 1037 -6.39 -7.67 -11.11
C ASP A 1037 -7.67 -7.41 -11.92
N MET A 1038 -8.75 -8.12 -11.60
CA MET A 1038 -10.04 -7.97 -12.27
C MET A 1038 -10.72 -6.62 -12.00
N VAL A 1039 -10.49 -6.03 -10.82
CA VAL A 1039 -11.24 -4.86 -10.34
C VAL A 1039 -11.08 -3.63 -11.25
N PRO A 1040 -9.87 -3.30 -11.74
CA PRO A 1040 -9.64 -2.23 -12.71
C PRO A 1040 -10.47 -2.28 -13.99
N PHE A 1041 -10.91 -3.48 -14.40
CA PHE A 1041 -11.62 -3.68 -15.66
C PHE A 1041 -13.14 -3.59 -15.52
N LEU A 1042 -13.66 -3.55 -14.30
CA LEU A 1042 -15.09 -3.39 -14.01
C LEU A 1042 -15.39 -1.93 -13.60
N PRO A 1043 -16.52 -1.33 -14.01
CA PRO A 1043 -17.41 -1.76 -15.09
C PRO A 1043 -16.70 -1.86 -16.45
N LEU A 1044 -17.21 -2.72 -17.32
CA LEU A 1044 -16.54 -3.10 -18.57
C LEU A 1044 -16.43 -1.97 -19.59
N LYS A 1045 -15.33 -2.00 -20.36
CA LYS A 1045 -15.16 -1.12 -21.53
C LYS A 1045 -16.22 -1.35 -22.60
N ALA A 1046 -16.66 -2.60 -22.79
CA ALA A 1046 -17.79 -2.93 -23.65
C ALA A 1046 -19.09 -2.21 -23.23
N TRP A 1047 -19.25 -1.87 -21.94
CA TRP A 1047 -20.39 -1.08 -21.47
C TRP A 1047 -20.26 0.43 -21.75
N GLY A 1048 -19.15 0.85 -22.37
CA GLY A 1048 -18.81 2.22 -22.72
C GLY A 1048 -17.96 2.94 -21.68
N PHE A 1049 -17.46 2.24 -20.66
CA PHE A 1049 -16.67 2.84 -19.59
C PHE A 1049 -15.17 2.86 -19.91
N ASP A 1050 -14.48 3.90 -19.45
CA ASP A 1050 -13.04 4.10 -19.51
C ASP A 1050 -12.57 4.87 -18.26
N LYS A 1051 -11.27 5.16 -18.17
CA LYS A 1051 -10.67 5.98 -17.10
C LYS A 1051 -10.25 7.34 -17.66
N TYR A 1052 -10.32 8.39 -16.83
CA TYR A 1052 -9.66 9.65 -17.18
C TYR A 1052 -8.14 9.46 -17.13
N GLY A 1053 -7.41 9.98 -18.10
CA GLY A 1053 -5.94 9.94 -18.09
C GLY A 1053 -5.30 8.76 -18.80
N GLU A 1054 -4.00 8.62 -18.57
CA GLU A 1054 -3.18 7.52 -19.07
C GLU A 1054 -3.34 6.28 -18.17
N THR A 1055 -3.41 5.10 -18.78
CA THR A 1055 -3.43 3.83 -18.05
C THR A 1055 -2.13 3.07 -18.32
N LEU A 1056 -1.39 2.80 -17.25
CA LEU A 1056 -0.10 2.12 -17.23
C LEU A 1056 -0.32 0.70 -16.68
N CYS A 1057 -0.11 -0.30 -17.51
CA CYS A 1057 -0.40 -1.69 -17.18
C CYS A 1057 0.88 -2.50 -17.04
N LYS A 1058 0.93 -3.33 -15.99
CA LYS A 1058 2.02 -4.27 -15.73
C LYS A 1058 1.49 -5.53 -15.04
N ASN A 1059 2.00 -6.69 -15.45
CA ASN A 1059 1.78 -7.96 -14.78
C ASN A 1059 2.84 -8.14 -13.68
N ILE A 1060 2.47 -8.68 -12.52
CA ILE A 1060 3.42 -8.89 -11.40
C ILE A 1060 4.13 -10.24 -11.47
N SER A 1061 3.49 -11.30 -11.96
CA SER A 1061 4.03 -12.67 -11.92
C SER A 1061 5.21 -12.90 -12.86
N TYR A 1062 5.21 -12.35 -14.09
CA TYR A 1062 6.27 -12.64 -15.08
C TYR A 1062 7.49 -11.72 -15.02
N ASP A 1063 7.32 -10.50 -14.50
CA ASP A 1063 8.28 -9.43 -14.76
C ASP A 1063 9.11 -9.00 -13.54
N LEU A 1064 8.72 -9.38 -12.31
CA LEU A 1064 9.25 -8.76 -11.09
C LEU A 1064 9.98 -9.68 -10.09
N ASN A 1065 10.17 -10.98 -10.39
CA ASN A 1065 10.99 -11.93 -9.60
C ASN A 1065 10.87 -11.75 -8.07
N VAL A 1066 9.66 -11.97 -7.53
CA VAL A 1066 9.25 -11.38 -6.26
C VAL A 1066 9.34 -12.35 -5.07
N LYS A 1067 10.16 -12.02 -4.06
CA LYS A 1067 10.35 -12.82 -2.82
C LYS A 1067 9.30 -12.60 -1.70
N TYR A 1068 8.09 -12.08 -1.98
CA TYR A 1068 7.12 -11.73 -0.93
C TYR A 1068 6.06 -12.81 -0.71
N TYR A 1069 5.92 -13.25 0.56
CA TYR A 1069 5.13 -14.42 0.94
C TYR A 1069 3.62 -14.36 0.60
N PHE A 1070 3.09 -13.17 0.29
CA PHE A 1070 1.68 -12.98 -0.07
C PHE A 1070 1.42 -12.96 -1.59
N MET A 1071 2.45 -13.15 -2.42
CA MET A 1071 2.36 -13.14 -3.88
C MET A 1071 3.00 -14.37 -4.54
N PHE A 1072 2.86 -15.55 -3.92
CA PHE A 1072 3.21 -16.81 -4.60
C PHE A 1072 2.10 -17.20 -5.59
N GLY A 1073 2.47 -17.77 -6.74
CA GLY A 1073 1.54 -18.23 -7.78
C GLY A 1073 1.40 -17.28 -8.98
N GLU A 1074 1.28 -17.81 -10.21
CA GLU A 1074 0.55 -17.08 -11.23
C GLU A 1074 -0.85 -16.82 -10.71
N TYR A 1075 -1.23 -15.55 -10.60
CA TYR A 1075 -2.62 -15.20 -10.38
C TYR A 1075 -3.34 -15.28 -11.72
N ASN A 1076 -3.61 -16.52 -12.14
CA ASN A 1076 -4.21 -16.95 -13.39
C ASN A 1076 -3.31 -16.73 -14.63
N GLY A 1077 -3.03 -17.81 -15.37
CA GLY A 1077 -3.11 -17.72 -16.82
C GLY A 1077 -4.42 -16.98 -17.13
N ASN A 1078 -4.36 -15.88 -17.90
CA ASN A 1078 -5.40 -14.84 -18.05
C ASN A 1078 -6.86 -15.31 -18.32
N GLU A 1079 -7.10 -16.61 -18.41
CA GLU A 1079 -8.33 -17.29 -18.74
C GLU A 1079 -9.46 -17.12 -17.72
N TYR A 1080 -9.23 -17.16 -16.39
CA TYR A 1080 -10.31 -16.91 -15.41
C TYR A 1080 -10.79 -15.47 -15.43
N LEU A 1081 -9.85 -14.54 -15.44
CA LEU A 1081 -10.13 -13.12 -15.60
C LEU A 1081 -10.90 -12.89 -16.90
N ASN A 1082 -10.39 -13.39 -18.02
CA ASN A 1082 -11.05 -13.24 -19.32
C ASN A 1082 -12.42 -13.90 -19.36
N SER A 1083 -12.59 -15.09 -18.79
CA SER A 1083 -13.86 -15.82 -18.72
C SER A 1083 -14.88 -15.08 -17.87
N ALA A 1084 -14.48 -14.52 -16.73
CA ALA A 1084 -15.31 -13.65 -15.91
C ALA A 1084 -15.72 -12.40 -16.71
N LEU A 1085 -14.79 -11.64 -17.27
CA LEU A 1085 -15.11 -10.44 -18.06
C LEU A 1085 -16.03 -10.75 -19.25
N ASN A 1086 -15.75 -11.82 -20.01
CA ASN A 1086 -16.55 -12.29 -21.13
C ASN A 1086 -17.98 -12.70 -20.70
N SER A 1087 -18.13 -13.31 -19.52
CA SER A 1087 -19.44 -13.68 -18.99
C SER A 1087 -20.28 -12.44 -18.62
N PHE A 1088 -19.66 -11.37 -18.12
CA PHE A 1088 -20.32 -10.09 -17.88
C PHE A 1088 -20.71 -9.37 -19.18
N GLU A 1089 -19.90 -9.47 -20.25
CA GLU A 1089 -20.26 -8.94 -21.56
C GLU A 1089 -21.51 -9.62 -22.16
N LYS A 1090 -21.73 -10.91 -21.87
CA LYS A 1090 -22.90 -11.65 -22.36
C LYS A 1090 -24.21 -11.17 -21.75
N ILE A 1091 -24.20 -10.71 -20.48
CA ILE A 1091 -25.43 -10.32 -19.78
C ILE A 1091 -25.88 -8.88 -20.09
N ALA A 1092 -25.00 -8.00 -20.57
CA ALA A 1092 -25.33 -6.65 -21.02
C ALA A 1092 -24.32 -6.11 -22.05
N GLY A 1093 -24.79 -5.48 -23.12
CA GLY A 1093 -23.93 -4.89 -24.14
C GLY A 1093 -23.63 -3.40 -23.96
N ASN A 1094 -24.31 -2.71 -23.05
CA ASN A 1094 -24.08 -1.30 -22.71
C ASN A 1094 -24.62 -0.95 -21.32
N ARG A 1095 -24.19 0.22 -20.81
CA ARG A 1095 -24.64 0.78 -19.53
C ARG A 1095 -26.16 0.86 -19.39
N GLU A 1096 -26.91 1.16 -20.46
CA GLU A 1096 -28.37 1.23 -20.37
C GLU A 1096 -29.02 -0.16 -20.24
N GLU A 1097 -28.54 -1.15 -21.00
CA GLU A 1097 -29.01 -2.55 -20.96
C GLU A 1097 -28.76 -3.20 -19.61
N TYR A 1098 -27.69 -2.83 -18.92
CA TYR A 1098 -27.35 -3.32 -17.58
C TYR A 1098 -28.47 -3.15 -16.53
N TYR A 1099 -29.37 -2.17 -16.74
CA TYR A 1099 -30.52 -1.91 -15.86
C TYR A 1099 -31.88 -2.31 -16.47
N GLN A 1100 -31.89 -2.88 -17.68
CA GLN A 1100 -33.13 -3.35 -18.31
C GLN A 1100 -33.51 -4.72 -17.74
N LEU A 1101 -34.79 -4.89 -17.39
CA LEU A 1101 -35.28 -6.21 -16.95
C LEU A 1101 -35.24 -7.18 -18.12
N ASP A 1102 -34.63 -8.34 -17.89
CA ASP A 1102 -34.75 -9.44 -18.80
C ASP A 1102 -36.00 -10.27 -18.48
N SER A 1103 -36.92 -10.35 -19.44
CA SER A 1103 -38.15 -11.15 -19.32
C SER A 1103 -37.94 -12.66 -19.48
N SER A 1104 -36.80 -13.10 -20.05
CA SER A 1104 -36.42 -14.52 -20.09
C SER A 1104 -35.79 -15.00 -18.79
N ALA A 1105 -35.07 -14.13 -18.08
CA ALA A 1105 -34.46 -14.45 -16.79
C ALA A 1105 -35.47 -14.31 -15.65
N THR A 1106 -35.96 -15.46 -15.17
CA THR A 1106 -36.96 -15.48 -14.10
C THR A 1106 -36.65 -16.57 -13.10
N VAL A 1107 -36.49 -16.19 -11.83
CA VAL A 1107 -36.41 -17.16 -10.72
C VAL A 1107 -37.84 -17.47 -10.27
N GLN A 1108 -38.14 -18.76 -10.07
CA GLN A 1108 -39.39 -19.20 -9.48
C GLN A 1108 -39.12 -19.70 -8.07
N GLU A 1109 -39.52 -18.93 -7.07
CA GLU A 1109 -39.50 -19.40 -5.69
C GLU A 1109 -40.87 -20.01 -5.34
N GLY A 1110 -40.91 -21.35 -5.27
CA GLY A 1110 -42.11 -22.12 -4.98
C GLY A 1110 -42.48 -22.05 -3.50
N MET A 1111 -43.69 -21.58 -3.19
CA MET A 1111 -44.17 -21.41 -1.81
C MET A 1111 -45.56 -22.04 -1.63
N LEU A 1112 -45.62 -23.22 -0.99
CA LEU A 1112 -46.89 -23.87 -0.66
C LEU A 1112 -47.58 -23.16 0.53
N HIS A 1113 -48.70 -22.49 0.22
CA HIS A 1113 -49.67 -21.92 1.16
C HIS A 1113 -49.09 -20.98 2.23
N ILE A 1114 -48.63 -19.79 1.82
CA ILE A 1114 -48.13 -18.79 2.76
C ILE A 1114 -49.02 -17.55 2.85
N ASP A 1115 -49.21 -17.10 4.10
CA ASP A 1115 -49.77 -15.82 4.53
C ASP A 1115 -49.26 -14.64 3.65
N GLU A 1116 -50.05 -13.58 3.48
CA GLU A 1116 -49.58 -12.30 2.90
C GLU A 1116 -48.25 -11.83 3.53
N GLN A 1117 -47.98 -12.22 4.78
CA GLN A 1117 -46.75 -11.93 5.51
C GLN A 1117 -45.48 -12.47 4.83
N ALA A 1118 -45.46 -13.64 4.19
CA ALA A 1118 -44.20 -14.11 3.56
C ALA A 1118 -43.86 -13.38 2.26
N ILE A 1119 -44.86 -12.87 1.54
CA ILE A 1119 -44.61 -11.95 0.43
C ILE A 1119 -44.01 -10.64 0.96
N VAL A 1120 -44.48 -10.19 2.14
CA VAL A 1120 -43.91 -9.01 2.82
C VAL A 1120 -42.48 -9.30 3.27
N ASP A 1121 -42.20 -10.48 3.82
CA ASP A 1121 -40.88 -10.88 4.30
C ASP A 1121 -39.91 -11.06 3.13
N PHE A 1122 -40.32 -11.72 2.03
CA PHE A 1122 -39.50 -11.84 0.82
C PHE A 1122 -39.15 -10.49 0.19
N LYS A 1123 -40.14 -9.58 0.11
CA LYS A 1123 -39.90 -8.20 -0.34
C LYS A 1123 -39.01 -7.42 0.63
N ALA A 1124 -39.05 -7.73 1.93
CA ALA A 1124 -38.13 -7.17 2.90
C ALA A 1124 -36.71 -7.70 2.66
N THR A 1125 -36.53 -9.00 2.41
CA THR A 1125 -35.22 -9.59 2.05
C THR A 1125 -34.62 -8.97 0.80
N LEU A 1126 -35.41 -8.79 -0.27
CA LEU A 1126 -34.94 -8.10 -1.49
C LEU A 1126 -34.52 -6.66 -1.20
N LYS A 1127 -35.21 -5.97 -0.28
CA LYS A 1127 -34.90 -4.59 0.09
C LYS A 1127 -33.67 -4.50 1.00
N ASP A 1128 -33.53 -5.43 1.94
CA ASP A 1128 -32.38 -5.52 2.85
C ASP A 1128 -31.10 -5.84 2.08
N GLY A 1129 -31.19 -6.69 1.05
CA GLY A 1129 -30.11 -6.96 0.09
C GLY A 1129 -29.97 -5.92 -1.05
N LYS A 1130 -30.76 -4.83 -1.03
CA LYS A 1130 -30.80 -3.75 -2.05
C LYS A 1130 -31.09 -4.19 -3.49
N LEU A 1131 -31.65 -5.38 -3.66
CA LEU A 1131 -31.99 -6.01 -4.93
C LEU A 1131 -33.34 -5.51 -5.49
N ASP A 1132 -34.19 -4.92 -4.65
CA ASP A 1132 -35.53 -4.46 -5.02
C ASP A 1132 -35.54 -3.38 -6.11
N LYS A 1133 -34.43 -2.63 -6.26
CA LYS A 1133 -34.23 -1.64 -7.33
C LYS A 1133 -33.96 -2.26 -8.70
N TYR A 1134 -33.45 -3.50 -8.73
CA TYR A 1134 -33.00 -4.21 -9.95
C TYR A 1134 -33.90 -5.37 -10.37
N CYS A 1135 -34.98 -5.64 -9.63
CA CYS A 1135 -35.93 -6.68 -9.97
C CYS A 1135 -37.39 -6.22 -9.83
N VAL A 1136 -38.29 -7.01 -10.37
CA VAL A 1136 -39.74 -6.91 -10.16
C VAL A 1136 -40.24 -8.29 -9.75
N SER A 1137 -40.88 -8.36 -8.59
CA SER A 1137 -41.54 -9.57 -8.11
C SER A 1137 -43.05 -9.52 -8.35
N VAL A 1138 -43.58 -10.53 -9.02
CA VAL A 1138 -45.02 -10.70 -9.29
C VAL A 1138 -45.49 -11.99 -8.65
N LYS A 1139 -46.65 -11.93 -7.98
CA LYS A 1139 -47.34 -13.11 -7.47
C LYS A 1139 -48.12 -13.76 -8.61
N GLU A 1140 -47.87 -15.04 -8.89
CA GLU A 1140 -48.64 -15.83 -9.85
C GLU A 1140 -49.39 -16.97 -9.13
N ASP A 1141 -50.72 -17.02 -9.29
CA ASP A 1141 -51.57 -18.02 -8.65
C ASP A 1141 -51.55 -19.33 -9.45
N THR A 1142 -51.14 -20.45 -8.81
CA THR A 1142 -51.19 -21.80 -9.40
C THR A 1142 -52.41 -22.57 -8.88
N PHE A 1143 -53.35 -22.84 -9.77
CA PHE A 1143 -54.52 -23.65 -9.48
C PHE A 1143 -54.14 -25.15 -9.46
N PRO A 1144 -54.47 -25.98 -8.43
CA PRO A 1144 -55.38 -25.72 -7.31
C PRO A 1144 -54.73 -25.59 -5.90
N ILE A 1145 -53.41 -25.43 -5.73
CA ILE A 1145 -52.75 -25.63 -4.41
C ILE A 1145 -51.66 -24.60 -4.00
N GLY A 1146 -51.44 -23.49 -4.71
CA GLY A 1146 -50.42 -22.51 -4.24
C GLY A 1146 -50.28 -21.24 -5.08
N TYR A 1147 -49.30 -20.40 -4.74
CA TYR A 1147 -48.78 -19.32 -5.59
C TYR A 1147 -47.24 -19.39 -5.58
N TYR A 1148 -46.58 -18.94 -6.64
CA TYR A 1148 -45.13 -18.68 -6.62
C TYR A 1148 -44.86 -17.20 -6.79
N ILE A 1149 -43.70 -16.76 -6.31
CA ILE A 1149 -43.20 -15.42 -6.59
C ILE A 1149 -42.28 -15.53 -7.80
N LYS A 1150 -42.69 -14.90 -8.90
CA LYS A 1150 -41.85 -14.76 -10.08
C LYS A 1150 -41.01 -13.49 -9.93
N VAL A 1151 -39.69 -13.64 -9.90
CA VAL A 1151 -38.75 -12.51 -9.86
C VAL A 1151 -38.17 -12.33 -11.26
N THR A 1152 -38.41 -11.18 -11.86
CA THR A 1152 -37.78 -10.76 -13.12
C THR A 1152 -36.71 -9.74 -12.78
N TYR A 1153 -35.48 -9.93 -13.26
CA TYR A 1153 -34.32 -9.15 -12.84
C TYR A 1153 -33.52 -8.60 -14.03
N SER A 1154 -32.65 -7.62 -13.78
CA SER A 1154 -31.69 -7.06 -14.74
C SER A 1154 -30.27 -7.54 -14.46
N PRO A 1155 -29.28 -7.31 -15.35
CA PRO A 1155 -27.86 -7.58 -15.06
C PRO A 1155 -27.35 -6.97 -13.75
N ALA A 1156 -27.74 -5.74 -13.44
CA ALA A 1156 -27.43 -5.09 -12.15
C ALA A 1156 -27.88 -5.89 -10.91
N TYR A 1157 -28.86 -6.79 -11.02
CA TYR A 1157 -29.26 -7.67 -9.93
C TYR A 1157 -28.16 -8.68 -9.59
N VAL A 1158 -27.49 -9.25 -10.59
CA VAL A 1158 -26.38 -10.21 -10.39
C VAL A 1158 -25.18 -9.50 -9.78
N ALA A 1159 -24.86 -8.30 -10.27
CA ALA A 1159 -23.78 -7.50 -9.69
C ALA A 1159 -24.06 -7.07 -8.24
N GLN A 1160 -25.31 -6.78 -7.89
CA GLN A 1160 -25.70 -6.52 -6.50
C GLN A 1160 -25.66 -7.78 -5.64
N LEU A 1161 -25.95 -8.97 -6.19
CA LEU A 1161 -25.72 -10.23 -5.49
C LEU A 1161 -24.23 -10.42 -5.20
N ILE A 1162 -23.37 -10.14 -6.16
CA ILE A 1162 -21.91 -10.16 -6.00
C ILE A 1162 -21.47 -9.15 -4.93
N ALA A 1163 -22.01 -7.93 -4.93
CA ALA A 1163 -21.75 -6.93 -3.88
C ALA A 1163 -22.13 -7.44 -2.48
N ASN A 1164 -23.26 -8.16 -2.37
CA ASN A 1164 -23.70 -8.77 -1.12
C ASN A 1164 -22.77 -9.93 -0.69
N LEU A 1165 -22.16 -10.66 -1.64
CA LEU A 1165 -21.16 -11.70 -1.37
C LEU A 1165 -19.81 -11.10 -0.93
N ALA A 1166 -19.37 -10.02 -1.58
CA ALA A 1166 -18.11 -9.34 -1.29
C ALA A 1166 -18.15 -8.47 -0.02
N GLY A 1167 -19.34 -8.06 0.42
CA GLY A 1167 -19.54 -7.37 1.69
C GLY A 1167 -19.26 -8.25 2.91
N LYS A 1168 -18.70 -7.69 3.99
CA LYS A 1168 -18.41 -8.32 5.30
C LYS A 1168 -19.69 -8.81 5.99
N ILE A 1169 -20.29 -9.88 5.44
CA ILE A 1169 -21.20 -10.83 6.12
C ILE A 1169 -20.36 -11.90 6.87
N TYR A 1170 -19.03 -11.73 6.91
CA TYR A 1170 -18.07 -12.73 7.40
C TYR A 1170 -17.95 -12.87 8.93
N GLU A 1171 -18.52 -12.00 9.77
CA GLU A 1171 -18.28 -12.09 11.22
C GLU A 1171 -19.38 -12.73 12.07
N ASP A 1172 -20.65 -12.82 11.64
CA ASP A 1172 -21.71 -13.22 12.59
C ASP A 1172 -22.80 -14.19 12.09
N ASP A 1173 -22.93 -14.52 10.79
CA ASP A 1173 -24.02 -15.41 10.35
C ASP A 1173 -23.78 -16.14 9.01
N ILE A 1174 -23.05 -17.26 9.04
CA ILE A 1174 -22.87 -18.20 7.91
C ILE A 1174 -24.21 -18.65 7.31
N THR A 1175 -25.30 -18.55 8.07
CA THR A 1175 -26.66 -18.86 7.61
C THR A 1175 -27.15 -17.92 6.49
N ASN A 1176 -26.59 -16.70 6.36
CA ASN A 1176 -26.97 -15.75 5.30
C ASN A 1176 -26.21 -15.96 3.99
N ILE A 1177 -24.96 -16.46 4.03
CA ILE A 1177 -24.19 -16.86 2.82
C ILE A 1177 -24.96 -17.95 2.06
N LYS A 1178 -25.56 -18.90 2.80
CA LYS A 1178 -26.41 -19.97 2.26
C LYS A 1178 -27.59 -19.45 1.43
N THR A 1179 -28.14 -18.28 1.71
CA THR A 1179 -29.34 -17.78 1.02
C THR A 1179 -29.04 -17.14 -0.34
N TRP A 1180 -27.83 -16.59 -0.54
CA TRP A 1180 -27.48 -15.84 -1.76
C TRP A 1180 -26.74 -16.67 -2.81
N LEU A 1181 -25.91 -17.63 -2.37
CA LEU A 1181 -25.30 -18.63 -3.26
C LEU A 1181 -26.36 -19.57 -3.88
N LEU A 1182 -27.44 -19.86 -3.15
CA LEU A 1182 -28.51 -20.76 -3.57
C LEU A 1182 -29.64 -20.09 -4.38
N VAL A 1183 -29.52 -18.80 -4.74
CA VAL A 1183 -30.50 -18.19 -5.64
C VAL A 1183 -30.30 -18.79 -7.03
N ASP A 1184 -31.31 -19.52 -7.51
CA ASP A 1184 -31.36 -20.16 -8.83
C ASP A 1184 -31.41 -19.06 -9.92
N LEU A 1185 -30.24 -18.71 -10.48
CA LEU A 1185 -30.11 -17.81 -11.63
C LEU A 1185 -30.18 -18.64 -12.91
N SER A 1186 -30.82 -18.11 -13.95
CA SER A 1186 -31.00 -18.85 -15.21
C SER A 1186 -30.01 -18.41 -16.28
N GLY A 1187 -29.38 -19.36 -16.99
CA GLY A 1187 -28.58 -19.10 -18.19
C GLY A 1187 -27.31 -18.28 -17.91
N ASP A 1188 -27.01 -17.33 -18.79
CA ASP A 1188 -25.77 -16.52 -18.76
C ASP A 1188 -25.54 -15.79 -17.42
N TYR A 1189 -26.62 -15.47 -16.68
CA TYR A 1189 -26.54 -14.86 -15.35
C TYR A 1189 -25.93 -15.78 -14.28
N SER A 1190 -26.19 -17.10 -14.37
CA SER A 1190 -25.59 -18.08 -13.47
C SER A 1190 -24.10 -18.22 -13.75
N SER A 1191 -23.74 -18.31 -15.03
CA SER A 1191 -22.35 -18.37 -15.48
C SER A 1191 -21.58 -17.13 -15.04
N ALA A 1192 -22.14 -15.92 -15.20
CA ALA A 1192 -21.46 -14.70 -14.79
C ALA A 1192 -21.20 -14.60 -13.28
N ARG A 1193 -22.15 -15.07 -12.46
CA ARG A 1193 -21.94 -15.15 -11.01
C ARG A 1193 -20.84 -16.15 -10.66
N LEU A 1194 -20.88 -17.34 -11.24
CA LEU A 1194 -19.92 -18.41 -10.94
C LEU A 1194 -18.50 -18.01 -11.36
N GLN A 1195 -18.34 -17.52 -12.58
CA GLN A 1195 -17.04 -17.08 -13.11
C GLN A 1195 -16.44 -15.93 -12.31
N PHE A 1196 -17.27 -14.99 -11.82
CA PHE A 1196 -16.79 -13.97 -10.87
C PHE A 1196 -16.31 -14.57 -9.55
N VAL A 1197 -17.04 -15.56 -8.99
CA VAL A 1197 -16.64 -16.20 -7.73
C VAL A 1197 -15.31 -16.94 -7.90
N LEU A 1198 -15.15 -17.68 -8.99
CA LEU A 1198 -13.91 -18.40 -9.32
C LEU A 1198 -12.73 -17.43 -9.54
N ALA A 1199 -12.98 -16.29 -10.19
CA ALA A 1199 -11.98 -15.23 -10.37
C ALA A 1199 -11.82 -14.29 -9.16
N SER A 1200 -12.42 -14.58 -7.99
CA SER A 1200 -12.39 -13.69 -6.80
C SER A 1200 -11.57 -14.16 -5.59
N GLY A 1201 -11.05 -15.39 -5.54
CA GLY A 1201 -9.90 -15.67 -4.68
C GLY A 1201 -10.14 -16.48 -3.41
N LYS A 1202 -11.38 -16.85 -3.06
CA LYS A 1202 -11.64 -17.61 -1.82
C LYS A 1202 -13.03 -18.27 -1.78
N ILE A 1203 -13.08 -19.61 -1.84
CA ILE A 1203 -14.26 -20.41 -1.49
C ILE A 1203 -14.06 -20.96 -0.07
N PRO A 1204 -14.99 -20.79 0.90
CA PRO A 1204 -14.82 -21.30 2.27
C PRO A 1204 -14.85 -22.84 2.36
N SER A 1205 -13.76 -23.51 1.97
CA SER A 1205 -13.32 -24.90 2.24
C SER A 1205 -12.17 -25.33 1.31
N LEU A 1206 -11.81 -24.53 0.31
CA LEU A 1206 -10.61 -24.67 -0.51
C LEU A 1206 -9.62 -23.57 -0.08
N GLU A 1207 -8.38 -23.93 0.27
CA GLU A 1207 -7.44 -22.96 0.87
C GLU A 1207 -7.00 -21.83 -0.09
N SER A 1208 -7.28 -21.91 -1.40
CA SER A 1208 -7.04 -20.79 -2.34
C SER A 1208 -7.56 -21.10 -3.73
N VAL A 1209 -8.46 -20.27 -4.28
CA VAL A 1209 -8.79 -20.23 -5.73
C VAL A 1209 -9.06 -18.77 -6.15
N GLY A 1210 -7.98 -18.11 -6.63
CA GLY A 1210 -7.84 -17.09 -7.71
C GLY A 1210 -8.55 -15.72 -7.74
N GLY A 1211 -7.80 -14.59 -7.81
CA GLY A 1211 -8.10 -13.43 -8.71
C GLY A 1211 -8.48 -12.05 -8.13
N MET A 1212 -8.92 -11.92 -6.87
CA MET A 1212 -9.14 -10.60 -6.23
C MET A 1212 -8.40 -10.38 -4.91
N THR A 1213 -7.84 -11.41 -4.28
CA THR A 1213 -7.32 -11.27 -2.91
C THR A 1213 -5.87 -10.85 -2.84
N CYS A 1214 -5.00 -11.28 -3.76
CA CYS A 1214 -3.58 -10.95 -3.76
C CYS A 1214 -3.16 -9.90 -4.80
N PRO A 1215 -3.48 -10.02 -6.12
CA PRO A 1215 -3.07 -9.05 -7.13
C PRO A 1215 -3.76 -7.68 -6.99
N HIS A 1216 -4.87 -7.63 -6.25
CA HIS A 1216 -5.60 -6.41 -5.93
C HIS A 1216 -5.11 -5.74 -4.63
N MET A 1217 -4.18 -6.32 -3.87
CA MET A 1217 -3.78 -5.70 -2.59
C MET A 1217 -2.96 -4.43 -2.81
N PRO A 1218 -3.08 -3.40 -1.96
CA PRO A 1218 -2.26 -2.19 -2.07
C PRO A 1218 -0.74 -2.46 -2.11
N GLY A 1219 -0.27 -3.50 -1.42
CA GLY A 1219 1.15 -3.91 -1.43
C GLY A 1219 1.66 -4.33 -2.81
N SER A 1220 0.82 -4.99 -3.61
CA SER A 1220 1.18 -5.38 -4.99
C SER A 1220 1.46 -4.15 -5.88
N TYR A 1221 0.68 -3.08 -5.69
CA TYR A 1221 0.84 -1.82 -6.42
C TYR A 1221 2.04 -0.98 -5.95
N TYR A 1222 2.47 -1.13 -4.70
CA TYR A 1222 3.76 -0.58 -4.25
C TYR A 1222 4.93 -1.21 -5.03
N LEU A 1223 4.87 -2.52 -5.27
CA LEU A 1223 5.91 -3.24 -6.02
C LEU A 1223 5.95 -2.82 -7.49
N ILE A 1224 4.79 -2.72 -8.13
CA ILE A 1224 4.70 -2.15 -9.49
C ILE A 1224 5.30 -0.74 -9.52
N ALA A 1225 4.91 0.13 -8.59
CA ALA A 1225 5.42 1.51 -8.56
C ALA A 1225 6.94 1.58 -8.32
N SER A 1226 7.50 0.69 -7.48
CA SER A 1226 8.91 0.72 -7.09
C SER A 1226 9.85 0.03 -8.06
N GLN A 1227 9.42 -1.03 -8.74
CA GLN A 1227 10.31 -1.87 -9.54
C GLN A 1227 10.14 -1.71 -11.06
N VAL A 1228 9.12 -0.98 -11.52
CA VAL A 1228 8.79 -0.86 -12.94
C VAL A 1228 9.11 0.56 -13.41
N PRO A 1229 10.21 0.77 -14.16
CA PRO A 1229 10.48 2.03 -14.84
C PRO A 1229 9.37 2.40 -15.82
N TYR A 1230 9.18 3.70 -16.05
CA TYR A 1230 8.09 4.21 -16.91
C TYR A 1230 8.09 3.58 -18.32
N ASP A 1231 9.26 3.37 -18.92
CA ASP A 1231 9.41 2.82 -20.27
C ASP A 1231 9.11 1.31 -20.37
N GLN A 1232 8.98 0.62 -19.23
CA GLN A 1232 8.61 -0.79 -19.15
C GLN A 1232 7.11 -1.02 -18.95
N PHE A 1233 6.32 0.03 -18.72
CA PHE A 1233 4.88 -0.10 -18.70
C PHE A 1233 4.33 -0.34 -20.10
N SER A 1234 3.33 -1.22 -20.18
CA SER A 1234 2.48 -1.27 -21.36
C SER A 1234 1.42 -0.16 -21.25
N HIS A 1235 1.19 0.53 -22.36
CA HIS A 1235 0.09 1.51 -22.47
C HIS A 1235 -1.08 0.79 -23.13
N GLU A 1236 -2.20 0.65 -22.43
CA GLU A 1236 -3.30 -0.15 -22.94
C GLU A 1236 -3.87 0.38 -24.27
N ASN A 1237 -3.87 -0.48 -25.29
CA ASN A 1237 -5.13 -1.01 -25.79
C ASN A 1237 -5.30 -2.38 -25.11
N VAL A 1238 -6.36 -2.52 -24.31
CA VAL A 1238 -6.85 -3.74 -23.60
C VAL A 1238 -6.41 -5.05 -24.26
N PRO A 1239 -6.13 -6.15 -23.52
CA PRO A 1239 -6.13 -7.49 -24.11
C PRO A 1239 -7.38 -7.61 -24.98
N THR A 1240 -7.17 -7.63 -26.30
CA THR A 1240 -8.29 -7.78 -27.21
C THR A 1240 -8.83 -9.17 -26.90
N PRO A 1241 -10.13 -9.35 -26.56
CA PRO A 1241 -10.67 -10.69 -26.46
C PRO A 1241 -10.26 -11.40 -27.75
N LEU A 1242 -9.66 -12.58 -27.63
CA LEU A 1242 -9.33 -13.44 -28.76
C LEU A 1242 -10.65 -13.86 -29.42
N ILE A 1243 -11.30 -12.93 -30.11
CA ILE A 1243 -12.29 -13.23 -31.12
C ILE A 1243 -11.46 -13.75 -32.30
N LYS A 1244 -11.06 -15.02 -32.23
CA LYS A 1244 -10.88 -15.81 -33.43
C LYS A 1244 -12.24 -15.82 -34.12
N ILE A 1245 -12.47 -14.84 -35.00
CA ILE A 1245 -13.52 -14.89 -35.99
C ILE A 1245 -13.19 -16.08 -36.88
N ILE A 1246 -13.81 -17.23 -36.60
CA ILE A 1246 -13.83 -18.37 -37.51
C ILE A 1246 -15.13 -18.27 -38.31
N ASP A 1247 -14.98 -18.02 -39.62
CA ASP A 1247 -15.99 -18.26 -40.66
C ASP A 1247 -15.93 -19.72 -41.11
#